data_AF-A0AA46VZU7-F1
#
_entry.id   AF-A0AA46VZU7-F1
#
_cell.length_a   1.000
_cell.length_b   1.000
_cell.length_c   1.000
_cell.angle_alpha   90.00
_cell.angle_beta   90.00
_cell.angle_gamma   90.00
#
_symmetry.space_group_name_H-M   'P 1'
#
loop_
_entity.id
_entity.type
_entity.pdbx_description
1 polymer ?
#
loop_
_entity_poly.entity_id
_entity_poly.type
_entity_poly.pdbx_seq_one_letter_code
_entity_poly.pdbx_strand_id
1 'polypeptide(L)'
;MSVSVENISKNRTAESNSQSQWSNSVDRAKAKDAGIEWELPGDDKRSAQEIIDASPVLKNLGNQSGVKDKLKERVGDFEHDRDAAYRAVQVLDHVELLNEDGVRIVNGNDGNGRVDGFTKGGDAKHGTEAGRLQDFGKYGWENLKGELKHVDSAGDSNAAREQAEATGIQWVRPEGDTRSAQDIIDDNPLLKNLGNQSGVKDMLKEQVGDFENDPDAAFRAGQVMDRVVGYDEGGKPLTGKDVADIRINGFTKGGEAKHGTEAGRLQDFGKYGFSSLPKAQASQDIAGYKTYVETNKNADEGSKQIAQYTAILEQMYDSIRGKTGADGTLTAQNIKDYKDSNPQLGGLEKDALSFWSQPGAFKLLDTASGNLAKSADGKVSSGDLQAFLKSGAPVDAMTLSSLLSSVVSGNLTSNVDTSKLGKDVFEHPEHYTAEEKVAVLLDLQKSQKLVVDGANAGMWGDDYGKVAIANGSGAFWEPEKLLKDIGNHIAILQNDPDTAAFLQDSSAKGMKDLFEASPGLKDAVSKTYEDEIKSGKALDKAWEANTKDGKTDQTAALTQFYATAQSFQGMLGINNAAEIQAGVGKSSHSEALKTYYKDSLASGERLRELLKTNAPEAAASAFSMEVALYNATLDPTFTGEFDKQLNDNFSMISQENLFKDATFEDMQKAFGKDGGKDLDEDKVRKLIDQMRQESPELLLNKDGTVATTDQVLSGFRGNWDMFRQGTKALDKMDMLTKFDTGGDAKGAYGSGVLHGVSGLFMAGMTIARGAQGSGKLTDRNIVDITTGSVQAATLFTEGGTKAYQVSMNEAIEKREKTLTGNPDNLSQEQLDELKDNIKDSKNAIAVSKQYEEAAKGLGGLANIAAGAYGIFDGVNAIRRGDNLTGGFGVTAGSLGVLSGSASALEGTLGLLSANLPRFIPALAAAAGTLGFLAGGVAVLGAIIPGLVKEGQQQAKADDFAQVLGDSIRRYAIDGVKDGTIDDIPIKDWPGGEDSTVAS
;
A
#
# COMPACT_ATOMS: atom_id res chain seq x y z
N MET A 1 80.09 -33.47 -56.93
CA MET A 1 80.89 -34.58 -56.35
C MET A 1 79.94 -35.64 -55.88
N SER A 2 80.20 -36.89 -56.26
CA SER A 2 79.40 -38.06 -55.91
C SER A 2 79.81 -38.63 -54.54
N VAL A 3 78.87 -39.41 -53.97
CA VAL A 3 79.03 -40.39 -52.85
C VAL A 3 79.06 -39.70 -51.45
N SER A 4 78.37 -40.16 -50.41
CA SER A 4 78.12 -41.57 -50.03
C SER A 4 76.88 -41.79 -49.16
N VAL A 5 76.20 -42.88 -49.48
CA VAL A 5 75.09 -43.51 -48.75
C VAL A 5 75.67 -44.34 -47.61
N GLU A 6 75.71 -43.81 -46.39
CA GLU A 6 76.12 -44.58 -45.21
C GLU A 6 75.50 -43.99 -43.93
N ASN A 7 74.17 -43.87 -43.85
CA ASN A 7 73.47 -43.64 -42.56
C ASN A 7 71.95 -43.93 -42.54
N ILE A 8 71.42 -44.72 -43.48
CA ILE A 8 69.95 -44.89 -43.63
C ILE A 8 69.35 -45.97 -42.68
N SER A 9 70.16 -46.80 -42.01
CA SER A 9 69.60 -47.88 -41.15
C SER A 9 69.34 -47.50 -39.69
N LYS A 10 69.89 -46.39 -39.17
CA LYS A 10 69.67 -45.94 -37.77
C LYS A 10 68.56 -44.89 -37.61
N ASN A 11 68.11 -44.25 -38.69
CA ASN A 11 67.01 -43.26 -38.64
C ASN A 11 65.62 -43.86 -38.81
N ARG A 12 65.46 -45.06 -39.40
CA ARG A 12 64.13 -45.68 -39.56
C ARG A 12 63.46 -46.04 -38.24
N THR A 13 64.22 -46.43 -37.21
CA THR A 13 63.68 -46.75 -35.88
C THR A 13 63.31 -45.50 -35.08
N ALA A 14 64.00 -44.38 -35.31
CA ALA A 14 63.66 -43.09 -34.68
C ALA A 14 62.46 -42.43 -35.36
N GLU A 15 62.38 -42.47 -36.70
CA GLU A 15 61.21 -42.02 -37.47
C GLU A 15 59.98 -42.92 -37.22
N SER A 16 60.14 -44.25 -37.10
CA SER A 16 59.03 -45.14 -36.78
C SER A 16 58.52 -44.93 -35.34
N ASN A 17 59.42 -44.70 -34.37
CA ASN A 17 59.01 -44.38 -33.00
C ASN A 17 58.32 -43.01 -32.93
N SER A 18 58.85 -41.97 -33.60
CA SER A 18 58.21 -40.65 -33.61
C SER A 18 56.86 -40.67 -34.33
N GLN A 19 56.73 -41.42 -35.43
CA GLN A 19 55.49 -41.55 -36.18
C GLN A 19 54.44 -42.38 -35.42
N SER A 20 54.86 -43.41 -34.65
CA SER A 20 53.96 -44.15 -33.75
C SER A 20 53.50 -43.32 -32.55
N GLN A 21 54.38 -42.49 -31.97
CA GLN A 21 54.02 -41.57 -30.88
C GLN A 21 53.11 -40.44 -31.38
N TRP A 22 53.33 -39.93 -32.59
CA TRP A 22 52.49 -38.91 -33.19
C TRP A 22 51.10 -39.46 -33.55
N SER A 23 51.02 -40.66 -34.15
CA SER A 23 49.75 -41.35 -34.41
C SER A 23 48.95 -41.57 -33.12
N ASN A 24 49.62 -42.03 -32.06
CA ASN A 24 49.00 -42.22 -30.75
C ASN A 24 48.50 -40.89 -30.14
N SER A 25 49.24 -39.79 -30.30
CA SER A 25 48.79 -38.47 -29.84
C SER A 25 47.59 -37.92 -30.61
N VAL A 26 47.50 -38.19 -31.92
CA VAL A 26 46.37 -37.78 -32.76
C VAL A 26 45.14 -38.62 -32.44
N ASP A 27 45.30 -39.93 -32.27
CA ASP A 27 44.21 -40.83 -31.88
C ASP A 27 43.69 -40.48 -30.48
N ARG A 28 44.58 -40.13 -29.55
CA ARG A 28 44.19 -39.65 -28.21
C ARG A 28 43.43 -38.32 -28.26
N ALA A 29 43.83 -37.41 -29.12
CA ALA A 29 43.11 -36.14 -29.32
C ALA A 29 41.72 -36.39 -29.92
N LYS A 30 41.61 -37.22 -30.96
CA LYS A 30 40.32 -37.56 -31.60
C LYS A 30 39.40 -38.37 -30.68
N ALA A 31 39.95 -39.30 -29.90
CA ALA A 31 39.20 -40.01 -28.87
C ALA A 31 38.63 -39.04 -27.84
N LYS A 32 39.45 -38.08 -27.39
CA LYS A 32 38.99 -37.01 -26.51
C LYS A 32 37.89 -36.15 -27.14
N ASP A 33 38.00 -35.81 -28.43
CA ASP A 33 36.95 -35.08 -29.15
C ASP A 33 35.63 -35.87 -29.24
N ALA A 34 35.70 -37.20 -29.22
CA ALA A 34 34.54 -38.09 -29.16
C ALA A 34 34.05 -38.37 -27.72
N GLY A 35 34.62 -37.69 -26.72
CA GLY A 35 34.28 -37.88 -25.29
C GLY A 35 34.86 -39.16 -24.69
N ILE A 36 35.91 -39.74 -25.27
CA ILE A 36 36.49 -41.01 -24.81
C ILE A 36 37.75 -40.74 -23.98
N GLU A 37 37.69 -41.14 -22.71
CA GLU A 37 38.79 -41.07 -21.78
C GLU A 37 39.81 -42.15 -22.10
N TRP A 38 41.06 -41.70 -22.35
CA TRP A 38 42.09 -42.60 -22.83
C TRP A 38 42.59 -43.56 -21.77
N GLU A 39 42.65 -43.17 -20.51
CA GLU A 39 43.15 -44.00 -19.41
C GLU A 39 42.09 -44.09 -18.34
N LEU A 40 42.06 -45.21 -17.63
CA LEU A 40 41.16 -45.42 -16.51
C LEU A 40 41.47 -44.39 -15.40
N PRO A 41 40.46 -43.80 -14.73
CA PRO A 41 40.68 -42.91 -13.59
C PRO A 41 41.61 -43.53 -12.53
N GLY A 42 42.52 -42.73 -11.97
CA GLY A 42 43.61 -43.23 -11.14
C GLY A 42 43.18 -43.88 -9.82
N ASP A 43 41.97 -43.58 -9.35
CA ASP A 43 41.30 -44.15 -8.19
C ASP A 43 40.56 -45.45 -8.50
N ASP A 44 40.20 -45.71 -9.76
CA ASP A 44 39.60 -46.97 -10.18
C ASP A 44 40.66 -48.09 -10.25
N LYS A 45 40.45 -49.11 -9.43
CA LYS A 45 41.38 -50.24 -9.27
C LYS A 45 40.98 -51.49 -10.07
N ARG A 46 39.85 -51.47 -10.77
CA ARG A 46 39.34 -52.62 -11.53
C ARG A 46 40.38 -53.13 -12.53
N SER A 47 40.46 -54.45 -12.64
CA SER A 47 41.22 -55.17 -13.67
C SER A 47 40.51 -55.13 -15.01
N ALA A 48 41.22 -55.45 -16.10
CA ALA A 48 40.62 -55.55 -17.44
C ALA A 48 39.43 -56.52 -17.46
N GLN A 49 39.55 -57.66 -16.76
CA GLN A 49 38.49 -58.65 -16.65
C GLN A 49 37.28 -58.11 -15.87
N GLU A 50 37.49 -57.39 -14.77
CA GLU A 50 36.39 -56.75 -14.02
C GLU A 50 35.68 -55.66 -14.84
N ILE A 51 36.41 -54.91 -15.67
CA ILE A 51 35.83 -53.91 -16.59
C ILE A 51 35.00 -54.60 -17.67
N ILE A 52 35.53 -55.66 -18.29
CA ILE A 52 34.78 -56.46 -19.27
C ILE A 52 33.52 -57.06 -18.63
N ASP A 53 33.65 -57.65 -17.44
CA ASP A 53 32.52 -58.30 -16.76
C ASP A 53 31.43 -57.31 -16.34
N ALA A 54 31.80 -56.06 -16.10
CA ALA A 54 30.89 -54.96 -15.81
C ALA A 54 30.17 -54.41 -17.06
N SER A 55 30.66 -54.67 -18.27
CA SER A 55 30.04 -54.26 -19.54
C SER A 55 29.41 -55.47 -20.26
N PRO A 56 28.07 -55.64 -20.20
CA PRO A 56 27.40 -56.73 -20.90
C PRO A 56 27.70 -56.75 -22.41
N VAL A 57 27.85 -55.56 -23.02
CA VAL A 57 28.14 -55.41 -24.44
C VAL A 57 29.53 -55.96 -24.75
N LEU A 58 30.56 -55.50 -24.05
CA LEU A 58 31.94 -55.93 -24.30
C LEU A 58 32.15 -57.40 -23.95
N LYS A 59 31.56 -57.87 -22.83
CA LYS A 59 31.59 -59.27 -22.40
C LYS A 59 31.01 -60.22 -23.44
N ASN A 60 29.89 -59.83 -24.06
CA ASN A 60 29.16 -60.66 -25.01
C ASN A 60 29.44 -60.28 -26.47
N LEU A 61 30.40 -59.39 -26.74
CA LEU A 61 30.71 -58.93 -28.08
C LEU A 61 31.27 -60.10 -28.91
N GLY A 62 30.48 -60.55 -29.87
CA GLY A 62 30.93 -61.51 -30.86
C GLY A 62 31.84 -60.88 -31.91
N ASN A 63 32.48 -61.71 -32.73
CA ASN A 63 33.41 -61.25 -33.77
C ASN A 63 32.79 -61.30 -35.19
N GLN A 64 31.46 -61.13 -35.30
CA GLN A 64 30.77 -61.02 -36.58
C GLN A 64 31.35 -59.83 -37.37
N SER A 65 31.61 -60.03 -38.66
CA SER A 65 32.29 -59.03 -39.51
C SER A 65 33.67 -58.56 -39.01
N GLY A 66 34.29 -59.31 -38.08
CA GLY A 66 35.60 -58.96 -37.50
C GLY A 66 35.57 -57.76 -36.54
N VAL A 67 34.40 -57.35 -36.04
CA VAL A 67 34.27 -56.11 -35.24
C VAL A 67 35.06 -56.17 -33.92
N LYS A 68 35.16 -57.34 -33.27
CA LYS A 68 35.88 -57.49 -32.00
C LYS A 68 37.38 -57.30 -32.21
N ASP A 69 37.92 -57.92 -33.26
CA ASP A 69 39.34 -57.80 -33.62
C ASP A 69 39.67 -56.35 -34.03
N LYS A 70 38.81 -55.74 -34.84
CA LYS A 70 38.99 -54.33 -35.26
C LYS A 70 38.89 -53.36 -34.09
N LEU A 71 37.98 -53.59 -33.13
CA LEU A 71 37.91 -52.80 -31.91
C LEU A 71 39.23 -52.91 -31.14
N LYS A 72 39.74 -54.14 -30.95
CA LYS A 72 41.02 -54.43 -30.28
C LYS A 72 42.21 -53.76 -30.99
N GLU A 73 42.22 -53.73 -32.32
CA GLU A 73 43.24 -53.04 -33.12
C GLU A 73 43.25 -51.52 -32.87
N ARG A 74 42.10 -50.91 -32.56
CA ARG A 74 41.97 -49.46 -32.35
C ARG A 74 42.19 -49.03 -30.91
N VAL A 75 41.64 -49.77 -29.95
CA VAL A 75 41.64 -49.39 -28.53
C VAL A 75 42.77 -50.03 -27.72
N GLY A 76 43.46 -51.04 -28.28
CA GLY A 76 44.47 -51.84 -27.59
C GLY A 76 43.93 -53.18 -27.09
N ASP A 77 44.79 -53.99 -26.46
CA ASP A 77 44.44 -55.32 -25.95
C ASP A 77 43.53 -55.25 -24.71
N PHE A 78 42.25 -54.97 -24.92
CA PHE A 78 41.26 -54.85 -23.86
C PHE A 78 41.06 -56.12 -23.02
N GLU A 79 41.56 -57.28 -23.46
CA GLU A 79 41.47 -58.53 -22.69
C GLU A 79 42.51 -58.59 -21.55
N HIS A 80 43.59 -57.82 -21.65
CA HIS A 80 44.69 -57.84 -20.66
C HIS A 80 45.14 -56.46 -20.18
N ASP A 81 44.78 -55.38 -20.89
CA ASP A 81 45.06 -53.99 -20.53
C ASP A 81 43.76 -53.31 -20.04
N ARG A 82 43.80 -52.81 -18.79
CA ARG A 82 42.65 -52.16 -18.15
C ARG A 82 42.27 -50.85 -18.83
N ASP A 83 43.23 -50.10 -19.36
CA ASP A 83 42.95 -48.84 -20.03
C ASP A 83 42.35 -49.11 -21.41
N ALA A 84 42.83 -50.15 -22.09
CA ALA A 84 42.23 -50.62 -23.33
C ALA A 84 40.81 -51.15 -23.11
N ALA A 85 40.55 -51.88 -22.03
CA ALA A 85 39.22 -52.33 -21.64
C ALA A 85 38.28 -51.16 -21.39
N TYR A 86 38.74 -50.16 -20.65
CA TYR A 86 37.96 -48.96 -20.37
C TYR A 86 37.63 -48.16 -21.64
N ARG A 87 38.62 -47.93 -22.52
CA ARG A 87 38.39 -47.30 -23.83
C ARG A 87 37.43 -48.12 -24.69
N ALA A 88 37.55 -49.44 -24.70
CA ALA A 88 36.68 -50.34 -25.47
C ALA A 88 35.22 -50.23 -25.04
N VAL A 89 34.95 -50.17 -23.74
CA VAL A 89 33.59 -49.96 -23.20
C VAL A 89 33.03 -48.64 -23.70
N GLN A 90 33.78 -47.54 -23.56
CA GLN A 90 33.32 -46.21 -24.00
C GLN A 90 33.05 -46.13 -25.52
N VAL A 91 33.85 -46.80 -26.35
CA VAL A 91 33.58 -46.88 -27.80
C VAL A 91 32.26 -47.61 -28.06
N LEU A 92 31.97 -48.68 -27.33
CA LEU A 92 30.72 -49.42 -27.48
C LEU A 92 29.53 -48.59 -27.02
N ASP A 93 29.65 -47.88 -25.89
CA ASP A 93 28.64 -46.95 -25.40
C ASP A 93 28.41 -45.83 -26.44
N HIS A 94 29.47 -45.25 -27.03
CA HIS A 94 29.34 -44.26 -28.10
C HIS A 94 28.53 -44.82 -29.28
N VAL A 95 28.83 -46.05 -29.71
CA VAL A 95 28.13 -46.71 -30.82
C VAL A 95 26.66 -47.01 -30.49
N GLU A 96 26.36 -47.46 -29.28
CA GLU A 96 24.98 -47.76 -28.84
C GLU A 96 24.15 -46.48 -28.68
N LEU A 97 24.76 -45.40 -28.17
CA LEU A 97 24.02 -44.21 -27.77
C LEU A 97 23.93 -43.13 -28.85
N LEU A 98 24.88 -43.07 -29.79
CA LEU A 98 24.97 -42.02 -30.82
C LEU A 98 24.82 -42.57 -32.24
N ASN A 99 24.13 -41.82 -33.09
CA ASN A 99 23.95 -42.16 -34.50
C ASN A 99 25.14 -41.73 -35.37
N GLU A 100 25.04 -41.93 -36.69
CA GLU A 100 26.12 -41.59 -37.64
C GLU A 100 26.42 -40.08 -37.71
N ASP A 101 25.45 -39.23 -37.33
CA ASP A 101 25.61 -37.77 -37.24
C ASP A 101 26.11 -37.32 -35.86
N GLY A 102 26.27 -38.24 -34.91
CA GLY A 102 26.66 -37.96 -33.53
C GLY A 102 25.55 -37.44 -32.63
N VAL A 103 24.29 -37.67 -32.99
CA VAL A 103 23.10 -37.29 -32.21
C VAL A 103 22.65 -38.48 -31.35
N ARG A 104 22.20 -38.20 -30.13
CA ARG A 104 21.65 -39.18 -29.19
C ARG A 104 20.46 -39.93 -29.80
N ILE A 105 20.60 -41.24 -29.88
CA ILE A 105 19.58 -42.18 -30.34
C ILE A 105 18.50 -42.33 -29.27
N VAL A 106 17.25 -42.48 -29.71
CA VAL A 106 16.12 -42.76 -28.83
C VAL A 106 15.22 -43.83 -29.45
N ASN A 107 15.53 -45.09 -29.17
CA ASN A 107 14.74 -46.28 -29.48
C ASN A 107 14.69 -47.20 -28.24
N GLY A 108 13.61 -47.97 -28.10
CA GLY A 108 13.43 -48.91 -26.97
C GLY A 108 14.44 -50.07 -26.89
N ASN A 109 15.48 -50.08 -27.73
CA ASN A 109 16.55 -51.07 -27.75
C ASN A 109 17.93 -50.48 -27.39
N ASP A 110 18.05 -49.17 -27.16
CA ASP A 110 19.34 -48.52 -26.92
C ASP A 110 19.89 -48.93 -25.56
N GLY A 111 21.17 -49.33 -25.51
CA GLY A 111 21.79 -49.81 -24.27
C GLY A 111 21.21 -51.15 -23.78
N ASN A 112 20.68 -51.98 -24.67
CA ASN A 112 20.18 -53.32 -24.32
C ASN A 112 21.30 -54.34 -23.99
N GLY A 113 22.56 -53.89 -24.00
CA GLY A 113 23.72 -54.70 -23.66
C GLY A 113 24.24 -55.55 -24.82
N ARG A 114 23.91 -55.19 -26.07
CA ARG A 114 24.32 -55.88 -27.30
C ARG A 114 24.40 -54.90 -28.48
N VAL A 115 25.38 -55.15 -29.34
CA VAL A 115 25.48 -54.45 -30.63
C VAL A 115 24.49 -55.02 -31.65
N ASP A 116 23.46 -54.24 -31.98
CA ASP A 116 22.39 -54.60 -32.91
C ASP A 116 22.72 -54.29 -34.37
N GLY A 117 22.07 -55.02 -35.29
CA GLY A 117 22.13 -54.75 -36.73
C GLY A 117 22.97 -55.71 -37.58
N PHE A 118 23.47 -56.80 -36.99
CA PHE A 118 24.02 -57.91 -37.76
C PHE A 118 22.95 -58.67 -38.53
N THR A 119 23.23 -59.06 -39.77
CA THR A 119 22.41 -59.99 -40.54
C THR A 119 22.61 -61.43 -40.04
N LYS A 120 21.74 -62.36 -40.47
CA LYS A 120 21.93 -63.81 -40.21
C LYS A 120 23.26 -64.34 -40.77
N GLY A 121 23.83 -63.69 -41.79
CA GLY A 121 25.13 -64.03 -42.36
C GLY A 121 26.33 -63.45 -41.59
N GLY A 122 26.08 -62.61 -40.58
CA GLY A 122 27.12 -61.93 -39.81
C GLY A 122 27.60 -60.61 -40.43
N ASP A 123 26.96 -60.13 -41.49
CA ASP A 123 27.26 -58.82 -42.08
C ASP A 123 26.63 -57.69 -41.24
N ALA A 124 27.38 -56.61 -41.02
CA ALA A 124 26.86 -55.42 -40.37
C ALA A 124 26.01 -54.59 -41.35
N LYS A 125 24.81 -54.15 -40.93
CA LYS A 125 23.98 -53.25 -41.73
C LYS A 125 24.43 -51.80 -41.54
N HIS A 126 24.58 -51.07 -42.64
CA HIS A 126 24.78 -49.61 -42.59
C HIS A 126 23.61 -48.92 -41.85
N GLY A 127 23.87 -47.84 -41.11
CA GLY A 127 22.88 -47.17 -40.26
C GLY A 127 22.65 -47.80 -38.88
N THR A 128 23.19 -48.99 -38.61
CA THR A 128 22.99 -49.71 -37.32
C THR A 128 24.22 -49.63 -36.43
N GLU A 129 24.08 -50.01 -35.15
CA GLU A 129 25.20 -50.08 -34.20
C GLU A 129 26.34 -50.97 -34.73
N ALA A 130 26.00 -52.14 -35.27
CA ALA A 130 26.95 -53.04 -35.91
C ALA A 130 27.68 -52.37 -37.09
N GLY A 131 26.96 -51.57 -37.89
CA GLY A 131 27.54 -50.80 -39.00
C GLY A 131 28.52 -49.75 -38.49
N ARG A 132 28.12 -48.97 -37.48
CA ARG A 132 28.96 -47.93 -36.86
C ARG A 132 30.21 -48.50 -36.21
N LEU A 133 30.10 -49.63 -35.50
CA LEU A 133 31.25 -50.33 -34.93
C LEU A 133 32.20 -50.86 -36.01
N GLN A 134 31.65 -51.39 -37.10
CA GLN A 134 32.44 -51.83 -38.25
C GLN A 134 33.19 -50.64 -38.90
N ASP A 135 32.51 -49.52 -39.09
CA ASP A 135 33.08 -48.31 -39.68
C ASP A 135 34.14 -47.67 -38.76
N PHE A 136 33.92 -47.65 -37.44
CA PHE A 136 34.97 -47.28 -36.47
C PHE A 136 36.20 -48.18 -36.61
N GLY A 137 36.00 -49.50 -36.68
CA GLY A 137 37.09 -50.43 -36.93
C GLY A 137 37.87 -50.13 -38.22
N LYS A 138 37.17 -49.73 -39.28
CA LYS A 138 37.77 -49.45 -40.59
C LYS A 138 38.47 -48.08 -40.67
N TYR A 139 37.82 -47.02 -40.21
CA TYR A 139 38.23 -45.63 -40.41
C TYR A 139 38.83 -44.98 -39.15
N GLY A 140 38.67 -45.59 -37.97
CA GLY A 140 39.24 -45.12 -36.71
C GLY A 140 38.42 -44.01 -36.03
N TRP A 141 39.08 -43.30 -35.10
CA TRP A 141 38.45 -42.33 -34.18
C TRP A 141 37.71 -41.18 -34.85
N GLU A 142 38.13 -40.75 -36.04
CA GLU A 142 37.45 -39.69 -36.81
C GLU A 142 36.03 -40.04 -37.27
N ASN A 143 35.66 -41.32 -37.22
CA ASN A 143 34.34 -41.81 -37.56
C ASN A 143 33.37 -41.85 -36.37
N LEU A 144 33.86 -41.67 -35.15
CA LEU A 144 33.01 -41.44 -33.98
C LEU A 144 32.55 -39.98 -34.01
N LYS A 145 31.36 -39.75 -34.54
CA LYS A 145 30.74 -38.41 -34.58
C LYS A 145 30.02 -38.13 -33.26
N GLY A 146 30.05 -36.88 -32.82
CA GLY A 146 29.48 -36.49 -31.54
C GLY A 146 30.36 -36.90 -30.35
N GLU A 147 30.00 -36.38 -29.19
CA GLU A 147 30.74 -36.54 -27.93
C GLU A 147 29.96 -37.45 -26.98
N LEU A 148 30.56 -38.54 -26.52
CA LEU A 148 30.02 -39.35 -25.43
C LEU A 148 30.00 -38.52 -24.15
N LYS A 149 28.83 -38.40 -23.53
CA LYS A 149 28.66 -37.61 -22.29
C LYS A 149 28.91 -38.50 -21.08
N HIS A 150 29.85 -38.10 -20.23
CA HIS A 150 30.06 -38.71 -18.91
C HIS A 150 29.31 -37.92 -17.86
N VAL A 151 28.36 -38.58 -17.19
CA VAL A 151 27.51 -37.97 -16.16
C VAL A 151 28.35 -37.29 -15.06
N ASP A 152 29.46 -37.91 -14.66
CA ASP A 152 30.35 -37.41 -13.60
C ASP A 152 31.08 -36.11 -13.99
N SER A 153 31.21 -35.83 -15.30
CA SER A 153 31.90 -34.66 -15.83
C SER A 153 30.96 -33.59 -16.40
N ALA A 154 29.65 -33.88 -16.49
CA ALA A 154 28.68 -32.98 -17.12
C ALA A 154 28.63 -31.59 -16.43
N GLY A 155 28.90 -31.55 -15.12
CA GLY A 155 28.98 -30.32 -14.32
C GLY A 155 30.16 -29.41 -14.66
N ASP A 156 31.19 -29.90 -15.36
CA ASP A 156 32.43 -29.17 -15.67
C ASP A 156 32.40 -28.44 -17.03
N SER A 157 31.33 -28.62 -17.81
CA SER A 157 31.22 -28.05 -19.15
C SER A 157 30.89 -26.55 -19.12
N ASN A 158 31.89 -25.71 -19.43
CA ASN A 158 31.70 -24.26 -19.59
C ASN A 158 30.67 -23.91 -20.67
N ALA A 159 30.64 -24.66 -21.78
CA ALA A 159 29.70 -24.41 -22.87
C ALA A 159 28.25 -24.73 -22.46
N ALA A 160 28.03 -25.85 -21.77
CA ALA A 160 26.72 -26.20 -21.25
C ALA A 160 26.27 -25.19 -20.19
N ARG A 161 27.20 -24.72 -19.35
CA ARG A 161 26.95 -23.66 -18.37
C ARG A 161 26.50 -22.35 -19.03
N GLU A 162 27.20 -21.89 -20.06
CA GLU A 162 26.84 -20.68 -20.79
C GLU A 162 25.44 -20.81 -21.43
N GLN A 163 25.13 -21.98 -22.01
CA GLN A 163 23.80 -22.25 -22.57
C GLN A 163 22.70 -22.29 -21.50
N ALA A 164 22.97 -22.93 -20.36
CA ALA A 164 22.04 -22.97 -19.22
C ALA A 164 21.73 -21.55 -18.73
N GLU A 165 22.78 -20.75 -18.49
CA GLU A 165 22.66 -19.36 -18.03
C GLU A 165 21.90 -18.49 -19.05
N ALA A 166 22.09 -18.69 -20.36
CA ALA A 166 21.34 -17.97 -21.41
C ALA A 166 19.83 -18.26 -21.39
N THR A 167 19.42 -19.42 -20.87
CA THR A 167 18.02 -19.81 -20.66
C THR A 167 17.51 -19.46 -19.25
N GLY A 168 18.33 -18.83 -18.40
CA GLY A 168 17.97 -18.49 -17.03
C GLY A 168 18.06 -19.65 -16.04
N ILE A 169 18.67 -20.77 -16.43
CA ILE A 169 18.96 -21.88 -15.51
C ILE A 169 20.23 -21.56 -14.73
N GLN A 170 20.12 -21.59 -13.41
CA GLN A 170 21.26 -21.39 -12.52
C GLN A 170 22.11 -22.67 -12.46
N TRP A 171 23.40 -22.55 -12.79
CA TRP A 171 24.29 -23.70 -12.83
C TRP A 171 24.54 -24.30 -11.45
N VAL A 172 24.73 -23.51 -10.41
CA VAL A 172 24.97 -24.00 -9.06
C VAL A 172 23.88 -23.51 -8.13
N ARG A 173 23.70 -24.20 -6.99
CA ARG A 173 22.76 -23.75 -5.97
C ARG A 173 23.13 -22.35 -5.46
N PRO A 174 22.13 -21.51 -5.13
CA PRO A 174 22.37 -20.19 -4.58
C PRO A 174 23.07 -20.27 -3.22
N GLU A 175 23.78 -19.19 -2.88
CA GLU A 175 24.49 -19.09 -1.60
C GLU A 175 23.51 -19.26 -0.43
N GLY A 176 23.83 -20.17 0.50
CA GLY A 176 23.00 -20.50 1.66
C GLY A 176 22.06 -21.71 1.48
N ASP A 177 21.90 -22.25 0.26
CA ASP A 177 21.16 -23.50 0.07
C ASP A 177 22.03 -24.71 0.48
N THR A 178 21.67 -25.31 1.62
CA THR A 178 22.40 -26.47 2.20
C THR A 178 21.74 -27.81 1.92
N ARG A 179 20.69 -27.86 1.09
CA ARG A 179 19.96 -29.10 0.81
C ARG A 179 20.83 -30.12 0.09
N SER A 180 20.72 -31.39 0.47
CA SER A 180 21.36 -32.48 -0.26
C SER A 180 20.66 -32.77 -1.60
N ALA A 181 21.28 -33.58 -2.47
CA ALA A 181 20.65 -34.04 -3.70
C ALA A 181 19.31 -34.73 -3.42
N GLN A 182 19.27 -35.55 -2.36
CA GLN A 182 18.07 -36.26 -1.92
C GLN A 182 16.98 -35.30 -1.43
N ASP A 183 17.32 -34.28 -0.64
CA ASP A 183 16.35 -33.28 -0.18
C ASP A 183 15.73 -32.54 -1.38
N ILE A 184 16.55 -32.14 -2.36
CA ILE A 184 16.09 -31.47 -3.58
C ILE A 184 15.16 -32.37 -4.41
N ILE A 185 15.50 -33.66 -4.54
CA ILE A 185 14.64 -34.63 -5.22
C ILE A 185 13.33 -34.81 -4.47
N ASP A 186 13.37 -34.93 -3.14
CA ASP A 186 12.18 -35.14 -2.32
C ASP A 186 11.23 -33.93 -2.35
N ASP A 187 11.78 -32.72 -2.40
CA ASP A 187 11.07 -31.46 -2.56
C ASP A 187 10.54 -31.23 -4.00
N ASN A 188 11.02 -32.00 -4.99
CA ASN A 188 10.62 -31.88 -6.39
C ASN A 188 9.88 -33.15 -6.86
N PRO A 189 8.53 -33.17 -6.82
CA PRO A 189 7.75 -34.33 -7.22
C PRO A 189 8.01 -34.81 -8.66
N LEU A 190 8.38 -33.90 -9.58
CA LEU A 190 8.70 -34.26 -10.96
C LEU A 190 9.98 -35.10 -11.03
N LEU A 191 11.04 -34.68 -10.34
CA LEU A 191 12.29 -35.45 -10.27
C LEU A 191 12.09 -36.75 -9.50
N LYS A 192 11.42 -36.69 -8.34
CA LYS A 192 11.13 -37.86 -7.49
C LYS A 192 10.40 -38.96 -8.24
N ASN A 193 9.44 -38.59 -9.08
CA ASN A 193 8.59 -39.53 -9.82
C ASN A 193 9.08 -39.75 -11.26
N LEU A 194 10.25 -39.24 -11.65
CA LEU A 194 10.77 -39.37 -13.00
C LEU A 194 11.16 -40.83 -13.28
N GLY A 195 10.38 -41.49 -14.13
CA GLY A 195 10.76 -42.77 -14.71
C GLY A 195 11.75 -42.61 -15.88
N ASN A 196 12.30 -43.73 -16.34
CA ASN A 196 13.25 -43.76 -17.46
C ASN A 196 12.63 -44.23 -18.78
N GLN A 197 11.34 -43.96 -18.99
CA GLN A 197 10.67 -44.27 -20.25
C GLN A 197 11.35 -43.49 -21.38
N SER A 198 11.66 -44.16 -22.49
CA SER A 198 12.39 -43.53 -23.61
C SER A 198 13.77 -42.96 -23.23
N GLY A 199 14.40 -43.45 -22.16
CA GLY A 199 15.75 -43.02 -21.74
C GLY A 199 15.82 -41.61 -21.14
N VAL A 200 14.69 -40.93 -20.89
CA VAL A 200 14.70 -39.51 -20.53
C VAL A 200 15.42 -39.20 -19.22
N LYS A 201 15.48 -40.14 -18.27
CA LYS A 201 16.15 -39.94 -16.99
C LYS A 201 17.66 -39.95 -17.18
N ASP A 202 18.15 -40.91 -17.96
CA ASP A 202 19.58 -41.03 -18.26
C ASP A 202 20.03 -39.85 -19.12
N MET A 203 19.24 -39.48 -20.14
CA MET A 203 19.52 -38.32 -20.97
C MET A 203 19.49 -37.00 -20.19
N LEU A 204 18.63 -36.89 -19.16
CA LEU A 204 18.67 -35.74 -18.24
C LEU A 204 20.01 -35.70 -17.49
N LYS A 205 20.46 -36.84 -16.93
CA LYS A 205 21.76 -36.96 -16.25
C LYS A 205 22.94 -36.63 -17.16
N GLU A 206 22.92 -37.10 -18.40
CA GLU A 206 23.93 -36.80 -19.42
C GLU A 206 24.11 -35.28 -19.66
N GLN A 207 23.07 -34.47 -19.42
CA GLN A 207 23.10 -33.02 -19.60
C GLN A 207 23.37 -32.24 -18.31
N VAL A 208 22.84 -32.69 -17.16
CA VAL A 208 22.86 -31.90 -15.90
C VAL A 208 23.85 -32.40 -14.85
N GLY A 209 24.37 -33.62 -15.02
CA GLY A 209 25.18 -34.36 -14.05
C GLY A 209 24.38 -35.38 -13.25
N ASP A 210 25.06 -36.08 -12.34
CA ASP A 210 24.43 -37.12 -11.51
C ASP A 210 23.53 -36.50 -10.43
N PHE A 211 22.32 -36.12 -10.82
CA PHE A 211 21.39 -35.43 -9.94
C PHE A 211 20.94 -36.25 -8.73
N GLU A 212 21.23 -37.56 -8.68
CA GLU A 212 20.93 -38.41 -7.52
C GLU A 212 21.96 -38.27 -6.40
N ASN A 213 23.20 -37.86 -6.73
CA ASN A 213 24.30 -37.77 -5.77
C ASN A 213 24.99 -36.40 -5.72
N ASP A 214 24.85 -35.58 -6.77
CA ASP A 214 25.32 -34.19 -6.83
C ASP A 214 24.15 -33.21 -6.59
N PRO A 215 24.16 -32.47 -5.47
CA PRO A 215 23.13 -31.47 -5.17
C PRO A 215 23.02 -30.34 -6.21
N ASP A 216 24.12 -29.94 -6.85
CA ASP A 216 24.07 -28.90 -7.89
C ASP A 216 23.46 -29.46 -9.18
N ALA A 217 23.74 -30.73 -9.52
CA ALA A 217 23.05 -31.43 -10.60
C ALA A 217 21.55 -31.60 -10.30
N ALA A 218 21.17 -31.97 -9.07
CA ALA A 218 19.78 -32.01 -8.62
C ALA A 218 19.06 -30.68 -8.80
N PHE A 219 19.72 -29.60 -8.40
CA PHE A 219 19.18 -28.26 -8.53
C PHE A 219 19.00 -27.84 -9.98
N ARG A 220 19.99 -28.05 -10.86
CA ARG A 220 19.88 -27.80 -12.30
C ARG A 220 18.77 -28.64 -12.93
N ALA A 221 18.71 -29.93 -12.60
CA ALA A 221 17.70 -30.86 -13.10
C ALA A 221 16.27 -30.37 -12.75
N GLY A 222 16.06 -29.91 -11.52
CA GLY A 222 14.76 -29.41 -11.08
C GLY A 222 14.29 -28.21 -11.91
N GLN A 223 15.19 -27.29 -12.21
CA GLN A 223 14.90 -26.12 -13.05
C GLN A 223 14.58 -26.51 -14.50
N VAL A 224 15.27 -27.51 -15.05
CA VAL A 224 14.97 -28.05 -16.39
C VAL A 224 13.56 -28.64 -16.42
N MET A 225 13.21 -29.43 -15.41
CA MET A 225 11.88 -30.03 -15.31
C MET A 225 10.78 -28.97 -15.26
N ASP A 226 10.97 -27.92 -14.46
CA ASP A 226 10.05 -26.78 -14.38
C ASP A 226 9.86 -26.11 -15.74
N ARG A 227 10.93 -26.02 -16.52
CA ARG A 227 10.87 -25.44 -17.85
C ARG A 227 10.08 -26.30 -18.83
N VAL A 228 10.28 -27.61 -18.77
CA VAL A 228 9.63 -28.59 -19.64
C VAL A 228 8.12 -28.63 -19.39
N VAL A 229 7.68 -28.57 -18.12
CA VAL A 229 6.26 -28.67 -17.75
C VAL A 229 5.55 -27.31 -17.69
N GLY A 230 6.30 -26.22 -17.58
CA GLY A 230 5.74 -24.87 -17.47
C GLY A 230 5.58 -24.16 -18.81
N TYR A 231 6.34 -24.54 -19.84
CA TYR A 231 6.43 -23.78 -21.09
C TYR A 231 6.35 -24.65 -22.35
N ASP A 232 5.79 -24.08 -23.43
CA ASP A 232 5.84 -24.65 -24.77
C ASP A 232 7.20 -24.41 -25.46
N GLU A 233 7.39 -24.99 -26.64
CA GLU A 233 8.62 -24.83 -27.45
C GLU A 233 8.95 -23.37 -27.83
N GLY A 234 7.93 -22.49 -27.85
CA GLY A 234 8.08 -21.07 -28.12
C GLY A 234 8.36 -20.23 -26.87
N GLY A 235 8.41 -20.84 -25.68
CA GLY A 235 8.62 -20.15 -24.40
C GLY A 235 7.37 -19.48 -23.84
N LYS A 236 6.18 -19.83 -24.34
CA LYS A 236 4.91 -19.39 -23.74
C LYS A 236 4.54 -20.31 -22.59
N PRO A 237 3.97 -19.78 -21.50
CA PRO A 237 3.45 -20.59 -20.41
C PRO A 237 2.38 -21.56 -20.93
N LEU A 238 2.44 -22.80 -20.48
CA LEU A 238 1.36 -23.75 -20.70
C LEU A 238 0.18 -23.40 -19.78
N THR A 239 -1.03 -23.70 -20.24
CA THR A 239 -2.25 -23.48 -19.46
C THR A 239 -3.11 -24.73 -19.35
N GLY A 240 -3.89 -24.82 -18.27
CA GLY A 240 -4.84 -25.90 -18.04
C GLY A 240 -4.39 -26.96 -17.02
N LYS A 241 -5.34 -27.83 -16.65
CA LYS A 241 -5.27 -28.72 -15.48
C LYS A 241 -4.08 -29.69 -15.42
N ASP A 242 -3.49 -30.01 -16.55
CA ASP A 242 -2.41 -31.00 -16.65
C ASP A 242 -1.01 -30.32 -16.58
N VAL A 243 -0.96 -28.99 -16.48
CA VAL A 243 0.28 -28.21 -16.40
C VAL A 243 0.94 -28.39 -15.04
N ALA A 244 2.23 -28.78 -15.08
CA ALA A 244 3.03 -29.04 -13.89
C ALA A 244 2.31 -29.94 -12.88
N ASP A 245 1.47 -30.87 -13.38
CA ASP A 245 1.07 -32.00 -12.57
C ASP A 245 2.34 -32.77 -12.19
N ILE A 246 2.36 -33.42 -11.04
CA ILE A 246 3.58 -33.99 -10.42
C ILE A 246 4.26 -35.12 -11.23
N ARG A 247 3.99 -35.24 -12.54
CA ARG A 247 4.50 -36.23 -13.49
C ARG A 247 4.84 -35.57 -14.82
N ILE A 248 5.62 -36.28 -15.65
CA ILE A 248 5.85 -35.88 -17.05
C ILE A 248 4.82 -36.54 -17.95
N ASN A 249 4.02 -35.70 -18.62
CA ASN A 249 2.96 -36.14 -19.51
C ASN A 249 3.42 -36.34 -20.95
N GLY A 250 2.70 -37.21 -21.66
CA GLY A 250 2.88 -37.39 -23.11
C GLY A 250 3.66 -38.63 -23.54
N PHE A 251 3.93 -39.57 -22.64
CA PHE A 251 4.39 -40.90 -23.02
C PHE A 251 3.24 -41.74 -23.64
N THR A 252 3.56 -42.55 -24.66
CA THR A 252 2.66 -43.58 -25.17
C THR A 252 2.59 -44.76 -24.20
N LYS A 253 1.65 -45.70 -24.43
CA LYS A 253 1.62 -46.97 -23.68
C LYS A 253 2.89 -47.80 -23.85
N GLY A 254 3.61 -47.61 -24.96
CA GLY A 254 4.91 -48.24 -25.23
C GLY A 254 6.09 -47.52 -24.58
N GLY A 255 5.85 -46.41 -23.86
CA GLY A 255 6.89 -45.61 -23.22
C GLY A 255 7.58 -44.62 -24.17
N GLU A 256 7.09 -44.43 -25.39
CA GLU A 256 7.66 -43.47 -26.35
C GLU A 256 7.19 -42.05 -26.03
N ALA A 257 8.09 -41.06 -26.08
CA ALA A 257 7.73 -39.66 -25.89
C ALA A 257 7.02 -39.10 -27.13
N LYS A 258 5.84 -38.49 -26.96
CA LYS A 258 5.14 -37.83 -28.07
C LYS A 258 5.70 -36.44 -28.34
N HIS A 259 5.93 -36.12 -29.61
CA HIS A 259 6.31 -34.76 -30.02
C HIS A 259 5.26 -33.72 -29.60
N GLY A 260 5.72 -32.52 -29.20
CA GLY A 260 4.88 -31.44 -28.70
C GLY A 260 4.35 -31.60 -27.26
N THR A 261 4.69 -32.69 -26.58
CA THR A 261 4.32 -32.94 -25.17
C THR A 261 5.48 -32.66 -24.21
N GLU A 262 5.24 -32.68 -22.90
CA GLU A 262 6.29 -32.54 -21.88
C GLU A 262 7.37 -33.63 -22.03
N ALA A 263 6.96 -34.89 -22.22
CA ALA A 263 7.86 -36.00 -22.50
C ALA A 263 8.71 -35.75 -23.76
N GLY A 264 8.09 -35.22 -24.82
CA GLY A 264 8.78 -34.86 -26.05
C GLY A 264 9.82 -33.77 -25.83
N ARG A 265 9.47 -32.70 -25.10
CA ARG A 265 10.39 -31.61 -24.76
C ARG A 265 11.54 -32.07 -23.86
N LEU A 266 11.28 -32.94 -22.89
CA LEU A 266 12.33 -33.53 -22.05
C LEU A 266 13.29 -34.39 -22.89
N GLN A 267 12.76 -35.16 -23.84
CA GLN A 267 13.57 -35.92 -24.79
C GLN A 267 14.40 -34.99 -25.68
N ASP A 268 13.83 -33.89 -26.18
CA ASP A 268 14.56 -32.91 -26.98
C ASP A 268 15.66 -32.21 -26.17
N PHE A 269 15.42 -31.89 -24.90
CA PHE A 269 16.46 -31.45 -23.96
C PHE A 269 17.58 -32.48 -23.83
N GLY A 270 17.25 -33.76 -23.65
CA GLY A 270 18.24 -34.82 -23.59
C GLY A 270 19.13 -34.89 -24.85
N LYS A 271 18.56 -34.63 -26.04
CA LYS A 271 19.29 -34.68 -27.33
C LYS A 271 20.17 -33.45 -27.58
N TYR A 272 19.65 -32.27 -27.25
CA TYR A 272 20.21 -30.99 -27.71
C TYR A 272 20.72 -30.10 -26.55
N GLY A 273 20.61 -30.58 -25.31
CA GLY A 273 21.02 -29.88 -24.10
C GLY A 273 20.21 -28.60 -23.85
N PHE A 274 20.80 -27.68 -23.09
CA PHE A 274 20.14 -26.43 -22.68
C PHE A 274 19.68 -25.54 -23.83
N SER A 275 20.30 -25.66 -25.01
CA SER A 275 19.94 -24.88 -26.20
C SER A 275 18.52 -25.15 -26.73
N SER A 276 17.92 -26.30 -26.40
CA SER A 276 16.53 -26.60 -26.78
C SER A 276 15.50 -26.07 -25.80
N LEU A 277 15.92 -25.62 -24.61
CA LEU A 277 14.99 -24.99 -23.69
C LEU A 277 14.65 -23.60 -24.24
N PRO A 278 13.35 -23.25 -24.31
CA PRO A 278 12.96 -21.92 -24.73
C PRO A 278 13.57 -20.88 -23.79
N LYS A 279 13.60 -19.59 -24.15
CA LYS A 279 13.88 -18.53 -23.15
C LYS A 279 12.60 -18.23 -22.36
N ALA A 280 12.72 -17.96 -21.06
CA ALA A 280 11.58 -17.53 -20.27
C ALA A 280 11.10 -16.19 -20.82
N GLN A 281 9.79 -16.05 -21.04
CA GLN A 281 9.20 -14.78 -21.45
C GLN A 281 9.53 -13.73 -20.39
N ALA A 282 10.12 -12.62 -20.81
CA ALA A 282 10.42 -11.53 -19.90
C ALA A 282 9.13 -10.93 -19.34
N SER A 283 9.16 -10.44 -18.10
CA SER A 283 7.96 -9.94 -17.42
C SER A 283 7.31 -8.74 -18.14
N GLN A 284 8.11 -7.87 -18.78
CA GLN A 284 7.60 -6.79 -19.62
C GLN A 284 6.86 -7.28 -20.88
N ASP A 285 7.09 -8.53 -21.29
CA ASP A 285 6.49 -9.11 -22.48
C ASP A 285 5.18 -9.86 -22.21
N ILE A 286 4.78 -10.01 -20.94
CA ILE A 286 3.53 -10.66 -20.54
C ILE A 286 2.35 -9.85 -21.09
N ALA A 287 1.41 -10.54 -21.73
CA ALA A 287 0.28 -9.91 -22.44
C ALA A 287 -0.55 -9.01 -21.50
N GLY A 288 -0.88 -9.49 -20.30
CA GLY A 288 -1.64 -8.72 -19.31
C GLY A 288 -0.96 -7.41 -18.92
N TYR A 289 0.36 -7.44 -18.68
CA TYR A 289 1.14 -6.24 -18.37
C TYR A 289 1.22 -5.26 -19.55
N LYS A 290 1.45 -5.77 -20.77
CA LYS A 290 1.45 -4.94 -21.98
C LYS A 290 0.12 -4.21 -22.17
N THR A 291 -1.00 -4.92 -22.05
CA THR A 291 -2.33 -4.33 -22.14
C THR A 291 -2.55 -3.25 -21.06
N TYR A 292 -2.12 -3.50 -19.83
CA TYR A 292 -2.16 -2.51 -18.75
C TYR A 292 -1.36 -1.24 -19.11
N VAL A 293 -0.11 -1.37 -19.57
CA VAL A 293 0.75 -0.21 -19.92
C VAL A 293 0.18 0.56 -21.12
N GLU A 294 -0.35 -0.14 -22.12
CA GLU A 294 -0.96 0.48 -23.30
C GLU A 294 -2.23 1.28 -22.95
N THR A 295 -3.01 0.78 -22.00
CA THR A 295 -4.23 1.42 -21.50
C THR A 295 -3.89 2.61 -20.58
N ASN A 296 -2.88 2.44 -19.72
CA ASN A 296 -2.51 3.38 -18.67
C ASN A 296 -1.13 4.01 -18.95
N LYS A 297 -0.99 4.69 -20.09
CA LYS A 297 0.31 5.24 -20.57
C LYS A 297 1.01 6.18 -19.58
N ASN A 298 0.24 6.82 -18.70
CA ASN A 298 0.72 7.77 -17.70
C ASN A 298 0.80 7.19 -16.28
N ALA A 299 0.71 5.85 -16.15
CA ALA A 299 0.89 5.17 -14.88
C ALA A 299 2.27 5.47 -14.31
N ASP A 300 2.30 5.71 -13.00
CA ASP A 300 3.55 5.87 -12.26
C ASP A 300 4.27 4.52 -12.08
N GLU A 301 5.50 4.58 -11.60
CA GLU A 301 6.40 3.42 -11.57
C GLU A 301 5.97 2.37 -10.54
N GLY A 302 5.52 2.78 -9.36
CA GLY A 302 4.91 1.90 -8.37
C GLY A 302 3.64 1.24 -8.88
N SER A 303 2.79 1.97 -9.61
CA SER A 303 1.60 1.38 -10.24
C SER A 303 1.94 0.31 -11.28
N LYS A 304 2.93 0.58 -12.14
CA LYS A 304 3.46 -0.41 -13.08
C LYS A 304 4.05 -1.62 -12.37
N GLN A 305 4.75 -1.42 -11.24
CA GLN A 305 5.34 -2.51 -10.48
C GLN A 305 4.28 -3.48 -9.94
N ILE A 306 3.18 -2.96 -9.39
CA ILE A 306 2.04 -3.78 -8.93
C ILE A 306 1.42 -4.56 -10.09
N ALA A 307 1.17 -3.89 -11.23
CA ALA A 307 0.65 -4.57 -12.42
C ALA A 307 1.61 -5.65 -12.94
N GLN A 308 2.91 -5.39 -12.91
CA GLN A 308 3.93 -6.37 -13.30
C GLN A 308 3.95 -7.57 -12.35
N TYR A 309 3.84 -7.35 -11.03
CA TYR A 309 3.71 -8.44 -10.06
C TYR A 309 2.47 -9.29 -10.31
N THR A 310 1.31 -8.68 -10.61
CA THR A 310 0.10 -9.46 -10.93
C THR A 310 0.28 -10.26 -12.22
N ALA A 311 0.88 -9.66 -13.25
CA ALA A 311 1.13 -10.35 -14.52
C ALA A 311 2.08 -11.55 -14.35
N ILE A 312 3.09 -11.43 -13.50
CA ILE A 312 3.98 -12.55 -13.13
C ILE A 312 3.18 -13.64 -12.42
N LEU A 313 2.34 -13.29 -11.44
CA LEU A 313 1.49 -14.27 -10.76
C LEU A 313 0.51 -14.96 -11.73
N GLU A 314 -0.08 -14.21 -12.66
CA GLU A 314 -0.94 -14.76 -13.72
C GLU A 314 -0.16 -15.75 -14.60
N GLN A 315 1.05 -15.39 -15.03
CA GLN A 315 1.92 -16.25 -15.83
C GLN A 315 2.27 -17.55 -15.11
N MET A 316 2.47 -17.48 -13.78
CA MET A 316 2.86 -18.62 -12.95
C MET A 316 1.67 -19.39 -12.38
N TYR A 317 0.44 -18.93 -12.61
CA TYR A 317 -0.78 -19.44 -11.96
C TYR A 317 -0.92 -20.96 -12.04
N ASP A 318 -0.87 -21.51 -13.26
CA ASP A 318 -1.07 -22.95 -13.48
C ASP A 318 0.11 -23.78 -12.95
N SER A 319 1.33 -23.23 -12.97
CA SER A 319 2.51 -23.88 -12.38
C SER A 319 2.44 -23.96 -10.85
N ILE A 320 2.00 -22.87 -10.19
CA ILE A 320 1.77 -22.85 -8.74
C ILE A 320 0.69 -23.86 -8.40
N ARG A 321 -0.42 -23.85 -9.14
CA ARG A 321 -1.54 -24.77 -8.93
C ARG A 321 -1.09 -26.23 -9.03
N GLY A 322 -0.42 -26.60 -10.13
CA GLY A 322 0.03 -27.98 -10.38
C GLY A 322 0.97 -28.50 -9.29
N LYS A 323 1.97 -27.70 -8.91
CA LYS A 323 2.97 -28.10 -7.90
C LYS A 323 2.44 -28.16 -6.47
N THR A 324 1.44 -27.34 -6.15
CA THR A 324 0.85 -27.29 -4.80
C THR A 324 -0.40 -28.17 -4.67
N GLY A 325 -0.87 -28.77 -5.76
CA GLY A 325 -2.07 -29.60 -5.79
C GLY A 325 -3.37 -28.81 -5.59
N ALA A 326 -3.38 -27.51 -5.90
CA ALA A 326 -4.55 -26.67 -5.71
C ALA A 326 -5.63 -26.97 -6.77
N ASP A 327 -6.90 -27.05 -6.38
CA ASP A 327 -8.00 -27.39 -7.29
C ASP A 327 -8.66 -26.14 -7.86
N GLY A 328 -8.29 -25.78 -9.08
CA GLY A 328 -8.91 -24.70 -9.87
C GLY A 328 -8.63 -23.27 -9.40
N THR A 329 -8.22 -23.05 -8.15
CA THR A 329 -7.96 -21.75 -7.51
C THR A 329 -6.71 -21.81 -6.63
N LEU A 330 -6.04 -20.67 -6.44
CA LEU A 330 -4.89 -20.54 -5.54
C LEU A 330 -5.32 -19.98 -4.18
N THR A 331 -4.58 -20.35 -3.14
CA THR A 331 -4.60 -19.69 -1.82
C THR A 331 -3.28 -18.96 -1.58
N ALA A 332 -3.24 -18.02 -0.62
CA ALA A 332 -2.00 -17.35 -0.22
C ALA A 332 -0.90 -18.35 0.21
N GLN A 333 -1.30 -19.45 0.85
CA GLN A 333 -0.37 -20.51 1.26
C GLN A 333 0.23 -21.23 0.04
N ASN A 334 -0.55 -21.48 -1.03
CA ASN A 334 0.00 -22.09 -2.24
C ASN A 334 1.08 -21.20 -2.89
N ILE A 335 0.86 -19.88 -2.92
CA ILE A 335 1.86 -18.93 -3.44
C ILE A 335 3.14 -18.99 -2.59
N LYS A 336 2.99 -19.04 -1.26
CA LYS A 336 4.12 -19.13 -0.32
C LYS A 336 4.89 -20.45 -0.45
N ASP A 337 4.18 -21.58 -0.46
CA ASP A 337 4.79 -22.91 -0.60
C ASP A 337 5.55 -23.03 -1.91
N TYR A 338 4.99 -22.51 -3.00
CA TYR A 338 5.69 -22.46 -4.28
C TYR A 338 6.93 -21.57 -4.21
N LYS A 339 6.84 -20.37 -3.66
CA LYS A 339 8.02 -19.49 -3.51
C LYS A 339 9.14 -20.17 -2.72
N ASP A 340 8.80 -20.77 -1.58
CA ASP A 340 9.77 -21.37 -0.65
C ASP A 340 10.41 -22.64 -1.23
N SER A 341 9.64 -23.42 -2.01
CA SER A 341 10.15 -24.63 -2.69
C SER A 341 10.93 -24.35 -3.98
N ASN A 342 10.97 -23.10 -4.47
CA ASN A 342 11.61 -22.72 -5.73
C ASN A 342 12.67 -21.61 -5.53
N PRO A 343 13.81 -21.89 -4.88
CA PRO A 343 14.84 -20.87 -4.61
C PRO A 343 15.55 -20.35 -5.88
N GLN A 344 15.40 -21.02 -7.02
CA GLN A 344 15.87 -20.56 -8.33
C GLN A 344 15.14 -19.33 -8.87
N LEU A 345 13.96 -18.99 -8.32
CA LEU A 345 13.18 -17.85 -8.79
C LEU A 345 14.02 -16.57 -8.75
N GLY A 346 13.91 -15.77 -9.80
CA GLY A 346 14.56 -14.47 -9.88
C GLY A 346 14.04 -13.52 -8.80
N GLY A 347 14.80 -12.43 -8.57
CA GLY A 347 14.44 -11.45 -7.55
C GLY A 347 13.05 -10.85 -7.79
N LEU A 348 12.70 -10.57 -9.05
CA LEU A 348 11.40 -9.99 -9.40
C LEU A 348 10.24 -10.96 -9.14
N GLU A 349 10.41 -12.24 -9.47
CA GLU A 349 9.41 -13.28 -9.21
C GLU A 349 9.25 -13.51 -7.70
N LYS A 350 10.35 -13.58 -6.94
CA LYS A 350 10.30 -13.69 -5.48
C LYS A 350 9.61 -12.50 -4.85
N ASP A 351 9.88 -11.29 -5.32
CA ASP A 351 9.23 -10.08 -4.84
C ASP A 351 7.72 -10.12 -5.14
N ALA A 352 7.32 -10.50 -6.37
CA ALA A 352 5.92 -10.61 -6.77
C ALA A 352 5.14 -11.63 -5.93
N LEU A 353 5.68 -12.83 -5.74
CA LEU A 353 5.06 -13.87 -4.93
C LEU A 353 5.05 -13.48 -3.44
N SER A 354 6.10 -12.81 -2.95
CA SER A 354 6.15 -12.30 -1.57
C SER A 354 5.11 -11.22 -1.32
N PHE A 355 4.87 -10.33 -2.29
CA PHE A 355 3.82 -9.32 -2.21
C PHE A 355 2.43 -9.97 -2.18
N TRP A 356 2.11 -10.80 -3.18
CA TRP A 356 0.76 -11.38 -3.31
C TRP A 356 0.43 -12.48 -2.30
N SER A 357 1.43 -13.08 -1.63
CA SER A 357 1.18 -14.02 -0.52
C SER A 357 0.87 -13.31 0.80
N GLN A 358 0.99 -11.98 0.88
CA GLN A 358 0.57 -11.25 2.07
C GLN A 358 -0.96 -11.25 2.20
N PRO A 359 -1.53 -11.45 3.41
CA PRO A 359 -2.97 -11.54 3.60
C PRO A 359 -3.75 -10.35 3.00
N GLY A 360 -3.27 -9.13 3.21
CA GLY A 360 -3.91 -7.91 2.72
C GLY A 360 -3.87 -7.79 1.19
N ALA A 361 -2.74 -8.12 0.56
CA ALA A 361 -2.60 -8.10 -0.89
C ALA A 361 -3.41 -9.21 -1.56
N PHE A 362 -3.37 -10.43 -1.00
CA PHE A 362 -4.13 -11.56 -1.51
C PHE A 362 -5.64 -11.28 -1.51
N LYS A 363 -6.15 -10.65 -0.45
CA LYS A 363 -7.56 -10.27 -0.34
C LYS A 363 -8.02 -9.30 -1.44
N LEU A 364 -7.13 -8.43 -1.94
CA LEU A 364 -7.44 -7.54 -3.07
C LEU A 364 -7.62 -8.29 -4.38
N LEU A 365 -6.91 -9.41 -4.57
CA LEU A 365 -7.09 -10.27 -5.74
C LEU A 365 -8.39 -11.06 -5.62
N ASP A 366 -8.63 -11.67 -4.47
CA ASP A 366 -9.81 -12.51 -4.16
C ASP A 366 -11.14 -11.82 -4.54
N THR A 367 -11.27 -10.53 -4.26
CA THR A 367 -12.51 -9.79 -4.57
C THR A 367 -12.54 -9.16 -5.97
N ALA A 368 -11.44 -9.17 -6.72
CA ALA A 368 -11.25 -8.33 -7.92
C ALA A 368 -12.30 -8.54 -9.03
N SER A 369 -12.83 -9.75 -9.22
CA SER A 369 -13.87 -10.03 -10.23
C SER A 369 -15.30 -9.68 -9.78
N GLY A 370 -15.50 -9.24 -8.53
CA GLY A 370 -16.83 -9.12 -7.93
C GLY A 370 -16.94 -8.21 -6.71
N ASN A 371 -16.18 -7.11 -6.63
CA ASN A 371 -16.09 -6.21 -5.46
C ASN A 371 -17.42 -5.71 -4.86
N LEU A 372 -18.54 -5.77 -5.59
CA LEU A 372 -19.88 -5.37 -5.11
C LEU A 372 -20.84 -6.54 -4.88
N ALA A 373 -20.47 -7.76 -5.25
CA ALA A 373 -21.36 -8.93 -5.28
C ALA A 373 -20.73 -10.19 -4.66
N LYS A 374 -19.48 -10.13 -4.22
CA LYS A 374 -18.75 -11.27 -3.65
C LYS A 374 -17.90 -10.82 -2.46
N SER A 375 -18.05 -11.54 -1.35
CA SER A 375 -17.13 -11.51 -0.22
C SER A 375 -15.88 -12.33 -0.54
N ALA A 376 -14.75 -11.97 0.08
CA ALA A 376 -13.50 -12.72 -0.04
C ALA A 376 -13.66 -14.15 0.50
N ASP A 377 -13.29 -15.17 -0.29
CA ASP A 377 -13.43 -16.59 0.07
C ASP A 377 -12.08 -17.30 0.33
N GLY A 378 -10.99 -16.54 0.29
CA GLY A 378 -9.62 -17.02 0.46
C GLY A 378 -9.05 -17.67 -0.81
N LYS A 379 -9.71 -17.52 -1.96
CA LYS A 379 -9.31 -18.16 -3.22
C LYS A 379 -9.19 -17.14 -4.33
N VAL A 380 -8.16 -17.33 -5.16
CA VAL A 380 -7.89 -16.50 -6.33
C VAL A 380 -7.93 -17.38 -7.57
N SER A 381 -8.79 -17.05 -8.51
CA SER A 381 -8.83 -17.65 -9.84
C SER A 381 -7.98 -16.85 -10.85
N SER A 382 -7.66 -17.46 -11.99
CA SER A 382 -7.05 -16.72 -13.11
C SER A 382 -7.93 -15.55 -13.58
N GLY A 383 -9.26 -15.68 -13.50
CA GLY A 383 -10.19 -14.61 -13.82
C GLY A 383 -10.09 -13.41 -12.88
N ASP A 384 -9.79 -13.64 -11.61
CA ASP A 384 -9.58 -12.59 -10.61
C ASP A 384 -8.30 -11.80 -10.90
N LEU A 385 -7.22 -12.48 -11.28
CA LEU A 385 -5.96 -11.84 -11.69
C LEU A 385 -6.17 -10.94 -12.92
N GLN A 386 -6.92 -11.42 -13.91
CA GLN A 386 -7.26 -10.66 -15.11
C GLN A 386 -8.17 -9.46 -14.80
N ALA A 387 -9.16 -9.64 -13.93
CA ALA A 387 -10.03 -8.56 -13.48
C ALA A 387 -9.24 -7.50 -12.70
N PHE A 388 -8.30 -7.92 -11.86
CA PHE A 388 -7.39 -7.01 -11.17
C PHE A 388 -6.53 -6.22 -12.16
N LEU A 389 -5.83 -6.87 -13.10
CA LEU A 389 -5.02 -6.17 -14.11
C LEU A 389 -5.83 -5.17 -14.94
N LYS A 390 -7.10 -5.48 -15.23
CA LYS A 390 -7.98 -4.64 -16.04
C LYS A 390 -8.52 -3.42 -15.28
N SER A 391 -8.87 -3.58 -14.01
CA SER A 391 -9.60 -2.54 -13.26
C SER A 391 -9.24 -2.38 -11.78
N GLY A 392 -8.54 -3.35 -11.18
CA GLY A 392 -8.10 -3.27 -9.77
C GLY A 392 -6.69 -2.72 -9.60
N ALA A 393 -5.82 -2.86 -10.61
CA ALA A 393 -4.46 -2.36 -10.57
C ALA A 393 -4.45 -0.83 -10.50
N PRO A 394 -3.58 -0.24 -9.65
CA PRO A 394 -3.48 1.21 -9.51
C PRO A 394 -2.95 1.80 -10.81
N VAL A 395 -3.27 3.06 -11.10
CA VAL A 395 -2.92 3.74 -12.36
C VAL A 395 -2.24 5.08 -12.13
N ASP A 396 -2.13 5.52 -10.88
CA ASP A 396 -1.50 6.75 -10.46
C ASP A 396 -1.06 6.68 -8.98
N ALA A 397 -0.29 7.67 -8.54
CA ALA A 397 0.24 7.74 -7.18
C ALA A 397 -0.88 7.66 -6.12
N MET A 398 -2.04 8.26 -6.40
CA MET A 398 -3.18 8.27 -5.49
C MET A 398 -3.74 6.86 -5.30
N THR A 399 -4.11 6.18 -6.39
CA THR A 399 -4.64 4.81 -6.36
C THR A 399 -3.61 3.81 -5.84
N LEU A 400 -2.32 4.03 -6.11
CA LEU A 400 -1.23 3.24 -5.52
C LEU A 400 -1.17 3.40 -3.99
N SER A 401 -1.20 4.63 -3.49
CA SER A 401 -1.14 4.88 -2.04
C SER A 401 -2.33 4.26 -1.31
N SER A 402 -3.53 4.33 -1.91
CA SER A 402 -4.73 3.69 -1.37
C SER A 402 -4.61 2.16 -1.36
N LEU A 403 -4.06 1.58 -2.43
CA LEU A 403 -3.81 0.14 -2.50
C LEU A 403 -2.82 -0.32 -1.43
N LEU A 404 -1.67 0.33 -1.30
CA LEU A 404 -0.64 -0.05 -0.32
C LEU A 404 -1.12 0.13 1.13
N SER A 405 -1.90 1.18 1.39
CA SER A 405 -2.60 1.35 2.66
C SER A 405 -3.53 0.18 2.94
N SER A 406 -4.31 -0.25 1.94
CA SER A 406 -5.24 -1.39 2.07
C SER A 406 -4.51 -2.71 2.31
N VAL A 407 -3.35 -2.92 1.67
CA VAL A 407 -2.49 -4.09 1.91
C VAL A 407 -1.99 -4.10 3.35
N VAL A 408 -1.42 -2.99 3.84
CA VAL A 408 -0.91 -2.92 5.21
C VAL A 408 -2.05 -3.09 6.23
N SER A 409 -3.18 -2.40 6.06
CA SER A 409 -4.35 -2.59 6.92
C SER A 409 -4.83 -4.04 6.94
N GLY A 410 -4.89 -4.70 5.77
CA GLY A 410 -5.28 -6.10 5.67
C GLY A 410 -4.30 -7.06 6.33
N ASN A 411 -2.99 -6.74 6.31
CA ASN A 411 -1.98 -7.52 7.01
C ASN A 411 -2.11 -7.40 8.52
N LEU A 412 -2.31 -6.18 9.03
CA LEU A 412 -2.40 -5.89 10.46
C LEU A 412 -3.54 -6.67 11.14
N THR A 413 -4.67 -6.78 10.47
CA THR A 413 -5.87 -7.39 11.07
C THR A 413 -6.04 -8.85 10.68
N SER A 414 -5.08 -9.44 9.98
CA SER A 414 -5.23 -10.79 9.42
C SER A 414 -5.39 -11.88 10.49
N ASN A 415 -4.93 -11.62 11.72
CA ASN A 415 -5.04 -12.53 12.85
C ASN A 415 -6.29 -12.30 13.72
N VAL A 416 -7.05 -11.23 13.46
CA VAL A 416 -8.24 -10.88 14.25
C VAL A 416 -9.49 -11.44 13.59
N ASP A 417 -10.24 -12.24 14.33
CA ASP A 417 -11.53 -12.76 13.92
C ASP A 417 -12.65 -11.74 14.24
N THR A 418 -12.89 -10.81 13.33
CA THR A 418 -13.91 -9.76 13.50
C THR A 418 -15.34 -10.31 13.52
N SER A 419 -15.58 -11.57 13.13
CA SER A 419 -16.92 -12.18 13.17
C SER A 419 -17.47 -12.32 14.60
N LYS A 420 -16.58 -12.27 15.60
CA LYS A 420 -16.94 -12.32 17.02
C LYS A 420 -17.11 -10.93 17.66
N LEU A 421 -16.84 -9.87 16.89
CA LEU A 421 -16.90 -8.49 17.34
C LEU A 421 -18.18 -7.85 16.81
N GLY A 422 -18.85 -7.06 17.65
CA GLY A 422 -20.13 -6.44 17.31
C GLY A 422 -20.31 -5.09 18.01
N LYS A 423 -21.56 -4.66 18.18
CA LYS A 423 -21.89 -3.32 18.74
C LYS A 423 -21.23 -3.00 20.10
N ASP A 424 -20.93 -4.02 20.90
CA ASP A 424 -20.33 -3.87 22.24
C ASP A 424 -18.94 -3.20 22.16
N VAL A 425 -18.24 -3.29 21.03
CA VAL A 425 -16.95 -2.61 20.79
C VAL A 425 -17.08 -1.08 20.88
N PHE A 426 -18.26 -0.53 20.63
CA PHE A 426 -18.51 0.91 20.69
C PHE A 426 -19.15 1.32 22.03
N GLU A 427 -19.97 0.44 22.62
CA GLU A 427 -20.62 0.67 23.91
C GLU A 427 -19.63 0.51 25.07
N HIS A 428 -18.68 -0.43 24.95
CA HIS A 428 -17.68 -0.81 25.94
C HIS A 428 -16.28 -1.05 25.31
N PRO A 429 -15.68 -0.03 24.65
CA PRO A 429 -14.38 -0.16 23.99
C PRO A 429 -13.23 -0.59 24.93
N GLU A 430 -13.39 -0.39 26.24
CA GLU A 430 -12.45 -0.82 27.28
C GLU A 430 -12.33 -2.35 27.44
N HIS A 431 -13.30 -3.13 26.95
CA HIS A 431 -13.27 -4.60 27.00
C HIS A 431 -12.43 -5.24 25.89
N TYR A 432 -12.01 -4.45 24.90
CA TYR A 432 -11.37 -4.93 23.70
C TYR A 432 -9.93 -4.46 23.59
N THR A 433 -9.08 -5.30 23.02
CA THR A 433 -7.69 -4.94 22.76
C THR A 433 -7.60 -3.85 21.69
N ALA A 434 -6.49 -3.10 21.67
CA ALA A 434 -6.26 -2.10 20.64
C ALA A 434 -6.23 -2.71 19.22
N GLU A 435 -5.73 -3.95 19.08
CA GLU A 435 -5.71 -4.70 17.82
C GLU A 435 -7.14 -5.05 17.35
N GLU A 436 -8.01 -5.52 18.24
CA GLU A 436 -9.43 -5.78 17.94
C GLU A 436 -10.17 -4.50 17.55
N LYS A 437 -9.96 -3.41 18.30
CA LYS A 437 -10.53 -2.10 17.98
C LYS A 437 -10.06 -1.57 16.61
N VAL A 438 -8.77 -1.68 16.30
CA VAL A 438 -8.25 -1.33 14.97
C VAL A 438 -8.84 -2.23 13.88
N ALA A 439 -9.04 -3.53 14.15
CA ALA A 439 -9.67 -4.42 13.19
C ALA A 439 -11.11 -3.99 12.86
N VAL A 440 -11.91 -3.64 13.87
CA VAL A 440 -13.26 -3.09 13.67
C VAL A 440 -13.20 -1.76 12.94
N LEU A 441 -12.31 -0.84 13.31
CA LEU A 441 -12.12 0.45 12.63
C LEU A 441 -11.86 0.26 11.12
N LEU A 442 -10.92 -0.63 10.76
CA LEU A 442 -10.57 -0.90 9.36
C LEU A 442 -11.71 -1.60 8.59
N ASP A 443 -12.55 -2.35 9.29
CA ASP A 443 -13.72 -3.02 8.73
C ASP A 443 -14.88 -2.04 8.46
N LEU A 444 -15.06 -1.05 9.35
CA LEU A 444 -15.96 0.08 9.13
C LEU A 444 -15.50 0.96 7.96
N GLN A 445 -14.20 1.20 7.83
CA GLN A 445 -13.62 1.92 6.68
C GLN A 445 -13.90 1.19 5.35
N LYS A 446 -13.78 -0.15 5.33
CA LYS A 446 -14.18 -0.97 4.16
C LYS A 446 -15.68 -0.85 3.87
N SER A 447 -16.50 -0.86 4.90
CA SER A 447 -17.97 -0.69 4.78
C SER A 447 -18.31 0.70 4.21
N GLN A 448 -17.62 1.75 4.66
CA GLN A 448 -17.75 3.10 4.12
C GLN A 448 -17.42 3.15 2.63
N LYS A 449 -16.31 2.52 2.22
CA LYS A 449 -15.93 2.41 0.81
C LYS A 449 -16.97 1.64 0.00
N LEU A 450 -17.49 0.53 0.52
CA LEU A 450 -18.52 -0.27 -0.14
C LEU A 450 -19.79 0.55 -0.42
N VAL A 451 -20.24 1.34 0.55
CA VAL A 451 -21.40 2.24 0.37
C VAL A 451 -21.16 3.25 -0.74
N VAL A 452 -19.98 3.86 -0.80
CA VAL A 452 -19.67 4.85 -1.84
C VAL A 452 -19.50 4.20 -3.21
N ASP A 453 -18.81 3.07 -3.30
CA ASP A 453 -18.64 2.35 -4.55
C ASP A 453 -20.01 1.90 -5.09
N GLY A 454 -20.92 1.44 -4.24
CA GLY A 454 -22.31 1.14 -4.61
C GLY A 454 -23.09 2.37 -5.07
N ALA A 455 -22.93 3.51 -4.40
CA ALA A 455 -23.60 4.78 -4.78
C ALA A 455 -23.11 5.27 -6.15
N ASN A 456 -21.80 5.23 -6.38
CA ASN A 456 -21.19 5.57 -7.66
C ASN A 456 -21.59 4.61 -8.79
N ALA A 457 -21.79 3.32 -8.46
CA ALA A 457 -22.27 2.32 -9.39
C ALA A 457 -23.79 2.41 -9.65
N GLY A 458 -24.49 3.36 -9.02
CA GLY A 458 -25.93 3.58 -9.21
C GLY A 458 -26.82 2.53 -8.51
N MET A 459 -26.31 1.82 -7.49
CA MET A 459 -27.08 0.81 -6.76
C MET A 459 -28.33 1.39 -6.06
N TRP A 460 -28.26 2.68 -5.68
CA TRP A 460 -29.39 3.46 -5.13
C TRP A 460 -30.13 4.31 -6.18
N GLY A 461 -29.86 4.09 -7.47
CA GLY A 461 -30.32 4.95 -8.56
C GLY A 461 -31.81 4.91 -8.85
N ASP A 462 -32.51 3.84 -8.46
CA ASP A 462 -33.94 3.66 -8.61
C ASP A 462 -34.61 3.17 -7.32
N ASP A 463 -35.96 3.16 -7.29
CA ASP A 463 -36.72 2.77 -6.10
C ASP A 463 -36.57 1.27 -5.79
N TYR A 464 -36.38 0.41 -6.79
CA TYR A 464 -36.09 -1.02 -6.55
C TYR A 464 -34.80 -1.18 -5.76
N GLY A 465 -33.70 -0.58 -6.24
CA GLY A 465 -32.40 -0.66 -5.60
C GLY A 465 -32.43 -0.16 -4.16
N LYS A 466 -33.12 0.96 -3.90
CA LYS A 466 -33.34 1.47 -2.54
C LYS A 466 -34.04 0.45 -1.63
N VAL A 467 -35.12 -0.17 -2.11
CA VAL A 467 -35.88 -1.17 -1.33
C VAL A 467 -35.08 -2.46 -1.14
N ALA A 468 -34.46 -2.98 -2.21
CA ALA A 468 -33.64 -4.18 -2.18
C ALA A 468 -32.46 -4.03 -1.21
N ILE A 469 -31.78 -2.89 -1.25
CA ILE A 469 -30.69 -2.57 -0.33
C ILE A 469 -31.20 -2.47 1.10
N ALA A 470 -32.28 -1.73 1.35
CA ALA A 470 -32.82 -1.61 2.70
C ALA A 470 -33.21 -2.97 3.29
N ASN A 471 -33.93 -3.80 2.53
CA ASN A 471 -34.35 -5.12 2.97
C ASN A 471 -33.17 -6.10 3.14
N GLY A 472 -32.26 -6.14 2.17
CA GLY A 472 -31.15 -7.09 2.15
C GLY A 472 -30.02 -6.72 3.12
N SER A 473 -29.76 -5.44 3.33
CA SER A 473 -28.72 -4.94 4.24
C SER A 473 -29.23 -4.59 5.64
N GLY A 474 -30.53 -4.34 5.81
CA GLY A 474 -31.10 -3.86 7.09
C GLY A 474 -30.78 -2.40 7.39
N ALA A 475 -30.25 -1.65 6.42
CA ALA A 475 -29.85 -0.27 6.58
C ALA A 475 -30.74 0.72 5.83
N PHE A 476 -30.69 1.98 6.23
CA PHE A 476 -31.44 3.07 5.64
C PHE A 476 -31.08 3.22 4.15
N TRP A 477 -32.10 3.43 3.30
CA TRP A 477 -31.95 3.50 1.84
C TRP A 477 -31.29 4.78 1.32
N GLU A 478 -30.90 5.71 2.19
CA GLU A 478 -30.13 6.90 1.84
C GLU A 478 -28.65 6.65 2.19
N PRO A 479 -27.76 6.54 1.19
CA PRO A 479 -26.35 6.25 1.45
C PRO A 479 -25.70 7.32 2.34
N GLU A 480 -26.15 8.57 2.32
CA GLU A 480 -25.63 9.65 3.17
C GLU A 480 -25.87 9.41 4.67
N LYS A 481 -27.05 8.88 5.03
CA LYS A 481 -27.37 8.56 6.44
C LYS A 481 -26.56 7.38 6.91
N LEU A 482 -26.41 6.36 6.07
CA LEU A 482 -25.58 5.21 6.36
C LEU A 482 -24.10 5.60 6.52
N LEU A 483 -23.57 6.44 5.62
CA LEU A 483 -22.20 6.96 5.73
C LEU A 483 -21.97 7.78 7.00
N LYS A 484 -22.98 8.56 7.41
CA LYS A 484 -22.93 9.33 8.67
C LYS A 484 -22.84 8.40 9.87
N ASP A 485 -23.63 7.33 9.90
CA ASP A 485 -23.64 6.37 10.98
C ASP A 485 -22.33 5.58 11.08
N ILE A 486 -21.82 5.07 9.96
CA ILE A 486 -20.48 4.47 9.87
C ILE A 486 -19.41 5.46 10.36
N GLY A 487 -19.51 6.73 9.95
CA GLY A 487 -18.60 7.79 10.37
C GLY A 487 -18.61 8.05 11.88
N ASN A 488 -19.79 8.02 12.52
CA ASN A 488 -19.90 8.17 13.98
C ASN A 488 -19.20 7.02 14.71
N HIS A 489 -19.40 5.78 14.25
CA HIS A 489 -18.76 4.59 14.83
C HIS A 489 -17.24 4.57 14.61
N ILE A 490 -16.76 4.99 13.44
CA ILE A 490 -15.34 5.22 13.17
C ILE A 490 -14.77 6.23 14.18
N ALA A 491 -15.47 7.33 14.43
CA ALA A 491 -14.99 8.38 15.33
C ALA A 491 -14.84 7.89 16.78
N ILE A 492 -15.70 6.99 17.26
CA ILE A 492 -15.57 6.38 18.60
C ILE A 492 -14.22 5.70 18.74
N LEU A 493 -13.84 4.86 17.76
CA LEU A 493 -12.59 4.09 17.80
C LEU A 493 -11.36 4.95 17.48
N GLN A 494 -11.47 5.94 16.60
CA GLN A 494 -10.36 6.86 16.32
C GLN A 494 -10.01 7.75 17.52
N ASN A 495 -11.01 8.11 18.33
CA ASN A 495 -10.81 8.94 19.52
C ASN A 495 -10.31 8.12 20.74
N ASP A 496 -10.25 6.78 20.64
CA ASP A 496 -9.67 5.92 21.66
C ASP A 496 -8.13 5.98 21.60
N PRO A 497 -7.45 6.45 22.68
CA PRO A 497 -6.00 6.67 22.66
C PRO A 497 -5.17 5.41 22.38
N ASP A 498 -5.58 4.27 22.92
CA ASP A 498 -4.88 2.99 22.73
C ASP A 498 -4.99 2.51 21.28
N THR A 499 -6.16 2.67 20.68
CA THR A 499 -6.42 2.37 19.26
C THR A 499 -5.59 3.26 18.35
N ALA A 500 -5.55 4.57 18.62
CA ALA A 500 -4.75 5.52 17.84
C ALA A 500 -3.24 5.21 17.93
N ALA A 501 -2.72 4.96 19.12
CA ALA A 501 -1.32 4.61 19.34
C ALA A 501 -0.95 3.29 18.65
N PHE A 502 -1.77 2.25 18.81
CA PHE A 502 -1.54 0.96 18.17
C PHE A 502 -1.58 1.07 16.64
N LEU A 503 -2.55 1.80 16.08
CA LEU A 503 -2.63 2.03 14.65
C LEU A 503 -1.34 2.69 14.15
N GLN A 504 -0.85 3.73 14.83
CA GLN A 504 0.38 4.43 14.46
C GLN A 504 1.59 3.50 14.33
N ASP A 505 1.89 2.77 15.42
CA ASP A 505 3.08 1.94 15.52
C ASP A 505 3.02 0.75 14.57
N SER A 506 1.83 0.15 14.47
CA SER A 506 1.59 -1.01 13.60
C SER A 506 1.64 -0.64 12.13
N SER A 507 1.15 0.56 11.75
CA SER A 507 1.22 1.08 10.39
C SER A 507 2.65 1.19 9.89
N ALA A 508 3.50 1.90 10.65
CA ALA A 508 4.90 2.11 10.28
C ALA A 508 5.66 0.78 10.18
N LYS A 509 5.43 -0.12 11.14
CA LYS A 509 6.01 -1.47 11.13
C LYS A 509 5.51 -2.27 9.92
N GLY A 510 4.20 -2.28 9.66
CA GLY A 510 3.61 -3.05 8.57
C GLY A 510 4.10 -2.60 7.19
N MET A 511 4.29 -1.30 6.97
CA MET A 511 4.87 -0.80 5.72
C MET A 511 6.35 -1.16 5.58
N LYS A 512 7.12 -1.07 6.67
CA LYS A 512 8.51 -1.52 6.70
C LYS A 512 8.62 -3.01 6.37
N ASP A 513 7.80 -3.85 7.01
CA ASP A 513 7.77 -5.30 6.79
C ASP A 513 7.36 -5.62 5.33
N LEU A 514 6.41 -4.87 4.75
CA LEU A 514 6.03 -4.97 3.33
C LEU A 514 7.21 -4.66 2.39
N PHE A 515 7.94 -3.57 2.62
CA PHE A 515 9.09 -3.20 1.79
C PHE A 515 10.32 -4.10 1.99
N GLU A 516 10.51 -4.67 3.18
CA GLU A 516 11.53 -5.69 3.41
C GLU A 516 11.22 -6.99 2.66
N ALA A 517 9.93 -7.35 2.56
CA ALA A 517 9.47 -8.51 1.78
C ALA A 517 9.44 -8.27 0.26
N SER A 518 9.42 -7.02 -0.19
CA SER A 518 9.39 -6.64 -1.61
C SER A 518 10.28 -5.41 -1.89
N PRO A 519 11.61 -5.57 -1.93
CA PRO A 519 12.53 -4.45 -2.16
C PRO A 519 12.30 -3.71 -3.47
N GLY A 520 11.97 -4.41 -4.56
CA GLY A 520 11.65 -3.78 -5.84
C GLY A 520 10.43 -2.85 -5.77
N LEU A 521 9.47 -3.15 -4.88
CA LEU A 521 8.31 -2.28 -4.63
C LEU A 521 8.74 -0.99 -3.95
N LYS A 522 9.65 -1.06 -2.96
CA LYS A 522 10.17 0.13 -2.27
C LYS A 522 10.84 1.09 -3.25
N ASP A 523 11.65 0.55 -4.15
CA ASP A 523 12.34 1.34 -5.17
C ASP A 523 11.34 2.00 -6.13
N ALA A 524 10.32 1.26 -6.57
CA ALA A 524 9.27 1.78 -7.44
C ALA A 524 8.42 2.87 -6.76
N VAL A 525 8.03 2.68 -5.48
CA VAL A 525 7.30 3.68 -4.68
C VAL A 525 8.15 4.93 -4.44
N SER A 526 9.44 4.76 -4.16
CA SER A 526 10.38 5.89 -4.00
C SER A 526 10.48 6.70 -5.29
N LYS A 527 10.54 6.01 -6.44
CA LYS A 527 10.56 6.67 -7.75
C LYS A 527 9.25 7.37 -8.06
N THR A 528 8.10 6.78 -7.73
CA THR A 528 6.79 7.45 -7.82
C THR A 528 6.76 8.72 -6.99
N TYR A 529 7.27 8.69 -5.75
CA TYR A 529 7.35 9.89 -4.91
C TYR A 529 8.18 11.01 -5.56
N GLU A 530 9.34 10.68 -6.12
CA GLU A 530 10.18 11.65 -6.85
C GLU A 530 9.49 12.19 -8.12
N ASP A 531 8.96 11.29 -8.96
CA ASP A 531 8.48 11.61 -10.30
C ASP A 531 7.08 12.22 -10.32
N GLU A 532 6.24 11.95 -9.31
CA GLU A 532 4.84 12.40 -9.25
C GLU A 532 4.60 13.44 -8.14
N ILE A 533 5.13 13.23 -6.93
CA ILE A 533 4.89 14.13 -5.79
C ILE A 533 5.82 15.33 -5.84
N LYS A 534 7.14 15.10 -5.84
CA LYS A 534 8.15 16.16 -5.83
C LYS A 534 8.24 16.96 -7.13
N SER A 535 7.67 16.44 -8.21
CA SER A 535 7.57 17.13 -9.50
C SER A 535 6.31 17.98 -9.65
N GLY A 536 5.27 17.72 -8.84
CA GLY A 536 3.96 18.38 -8.95
C GLY A 536 2.98 17.69 -9.90
N LYS A 537 3.36 16.65 -10.64
CA LYS A 537 2.45 15.96 -11.60
C LYS A 537 1.22 15.35 -10.94
N ALA A 538 1.34 14.84 -9.73
CA ALA A 538 0.19 14.31 -8.99
C ALA A 538 -0.85 15.41 -8.70
N LEU A 539 -0.41 16.65 -8.47
CA LEU A 539 -1.31 17.80 -8.31
C LEU A 539 -1.98 18.16 -9.64
N ASP A 540 -1.24 18.13 -10.75
CA ASP A 540 -1.81 18.37 -12.08
C ASP A 540 -2.91 17.33 -12.40
N LYS A 541 -2.66 16.04 -12.12
CA LYS A 541 -3.67 14.98 -12.26
C LYS A 541 -4.88 15.18 -11.35
N ALA A 542 -4.66 15.54 -10.08
CA ALA A 542 -5.74 15.83 -9.14
C ALA A 542 -6.56 17.05 -9.59
N TRP A 543 -5.92 18.06 -10.19
CA TRP A 543 -6.58 19.23 -10.74
C TRP A 543 -7.51 18.86 -11.90
N GLU A 544 -7.02 18.06 -12.85
CA GLU A 544 -7.82 17.55 -13.97
C GLU A 544 -9.02 16.74 -13.47
N ALA A 545 -8.82 15.83 -12.51
CA ALA A 545 -9.89 15.00 -11.94
C ALA A 545 -10.99 15.82 -11.23
N ASN A 546 -10.62 16.97 -10.65
CA ASN A 546 -11.54 17.87 -9.96
C ASN A 546 -12.06 19.01 -10.85
N THR A 547 -11.83 18.94 -12.16
CA THR A 547 -12.35 19.90 -13.13
C THR A 547 -13.62 19.36 -13.80
N LYS A 548 -14.75 20.06 -13.62
CA LYS A 548 -16.03 19.74 -14.27
C LYS A 548 -16.56 20.97 -14.99
N ASP A 549 -16.97 20.81 -16.25
CA ASP A 549 -17.50 21.89 -17.09
C ASP A 549 -16.61 23.15 -17.14
N GLY A 550 -15.29 22.94 -17.13
CA GLY A 550 -14.28 24.02 -17.14
C GLY A 550 -14.11 24.75 -15.80
N LYS A 551 -14.77 24.32 -14.72
CA LYS A 551 -14.56 24.83 -13.36
C LYS A 551 -13.86 23.79 -12.51
N THR A 552 -12.79 24.19 -11.84
CA THR A 552 -12.02 23.30 -10.96
C THR A 552 -12.37 23.55 -9.50
N ASP A 553 -12.66 22.48 -8.76
CA ASP A 553 -12.58 22.50 -7.30
C ASP A 553 -11.11 22.34 -6.87
N GLN A 554 -10.38 23.45 -6.93
CA GLN A 554 -8.93 23.47 -6.66
C GLN A 554 -8.58 23.13 -5.21
N THR A 555 -9.47 23.42 -4.26
CA THR A 555 -9.29 23.03 -2.85
C THR A 555 -9.38 21.51 -2.72
N ALA A 556 -10.33 20.86 -3.40
CA ALA A 556 -10.38 19.40 -3.47
C ALA A 556 -9.14 18.80 -4.15
N ALA A 557 -8.68 19.39 -5.26
CA ALA A 557 -7.45 18.95 -5.95
C ALA A 557 -6.21 19.04 -5.03
N LEU A 558 -6.03 20.18 -4.36
CA LEU A 558 -4.90 20.41 -3.45
C LEU A 558 -4.94 19.48 -2.24
N THR A 559 -6.14 19.24 -1.71
CA THR A 559 -6.39 18.28 -0.63
C THR A 559 -5.97 16.87 -1.04
N GLN A 560 -6.44 16.40 -2.19
CA GLN A 560 -6.14 15.08 -2.73
C GLN A 560 -4.64 14.90 -2.96
N PHE A 561 -3.97 15.92 -3.52
CA PHE A 561 -2.52 15.92 -3.66
C PHE A 561 -1.82 15.85 -2.30
N TYR A 562 -2.18 16.72 -1.35
CA TYR A 562 -1.53 16.77 -0.04
C TYR A 562 -1.66 15.46 0.73
N ALA A 563 -2.85 14.86 0.72
CA ALA A 563 -3.12 13.55 1.32
C ALA A 563 -2.24 12.46 0.68
N THR A 564 -2.18 12.44 -0.67
CA THR A 564 -1.34 11.49 -1.40
C THR A 564 0.14 11.69 -1.03
N ALA A 565 0.64 12.93 -1.07
CA ALA A 565 2.03 13.26 -0.77
C ALA A 565 2.45 12.85 0.64
N GLN A 566 1.61 13.14 1.63
CA GLN A 566 1.80 12.74 3.02
C GLN A 566 1.76 11.22 3.19
N SER A 567 0.88 10.54 2.46
CA SER A 567 0.82 9.07 2.45
C SER A 567 2.15 8.48 1.97
N PHE A 568 2.72 8.95 0.86
CA PHE A 568 4.05 8.51 0.41
C PHE A 568 5.16 8.85 1.40
N GLN A 569 5.14 10.04 1.99
CA GLN A 569 6.12 10.39 3.02
C GLN A 569 6.05 9.44 4.22
N GLY A 570 4.84 9.17 4.72
CA GLY A 570 4.60 8.20 5.78
C GLY A 570 5.08 6.80 5.42
N MET A 571 4.77 6.33 4.20
CA MET A 571 5.20 5.00 3.75
C MET A 571 6.72 4.87 3.65
N LEU A 572 7.40 5.92 3.18
CA LEU A 572 8.85 5.94 2.99
C LEU A 572 9.61 6.35 4.27
N GLY A 573 8.92 6.67 5.36
CA GLY A 573 9.53 7.18 6.59
C GLY A 573 10.17 8.57 6.41
N ILE A 574 9.69 9.35 5.45
CA ILE A 574 10.11 10.73 5.19
C ILE A 574 9.23 11.66 6.04
N ASN A 575 9.82 12.72 6.57
CA ASN A 575 9.09 13.79 7.26
C ASN A 575 9.63 15.14 6.78
N ASN A 576 9.15 15.61 5.62
CA ASN A 576 9.70 16.80 4.96
C ASN A 576 8.63 17.61 4.23
N ALA A 577 7.92 18.48 4.95
CA ALA A 577 6.88 19.34 4.37
C ALA A 577 7.38 20.22 3.20
N ALA A 578 8.67 20.60 3.21
CA ALA A 578 9.25 21.44 2.15
C ALA A 578 9.28 20.72 0.79
N GLU A 579 9.37 19.38 0.75
CA GLU A 579 9.30 18.62 -0.50
C GLU A 579 7.89 18.64 -1.10
N ILE A 580 6.85 18.59 -0.27
CA ILE A 580 5.46 18.70 -0.71
C ILE A 580 5.20 20.10 -1.24
N GLN A 581 5.66 21.13 -0.51
CA GLN A 581 5.55 22.52 -0.91
C GLN A 581 6.28 22.81 -2.23
N ALA A 582 7.48 22.23 -2.40
CA ALA A 582 8.21 22.32 -3.65
C ALA A 582 7.48 21.61 -4.81
N GLY A 583 6.79 20.50 -4.54
CA GLY A 583 5.91 19.83 -5.51
C GLY A 583 4.78 20.74 -5.98
N VAL A 584 4.07 21.41 -5.05
CA VAL A 584 3.04 22.40 -5.39
C VAL A 584 3.63 23.60 -6.15
N GLY A 585 4.84 24.02 -5.81
CA GLY A 585 5.58 25.07 -6.52
C GLY A 585 5.92 24.73 -7.97
N LYS A 586 6.10 23.45 -8.30
CA LYS A 586 6.46 22.97 -9.64
C LYS A 586 5.26 22.58 -10.50
N SER A 587 4.10 22.33 -9.89
CA SER A 587 2.85 22.08 -10.62
C SER A 587 2.52 23.22 -11.57
N SER A 588 1.91 22.87 -12.70
CA SER A 588 1.41 23.84 -13.68
C SER A 588 0.33 24.78 -13.12
N HIS A 589 -0.28 24.43 -11.99
CA HIS A 589 -1.36 25.19 -11.33
C HIS A 589 -0.92 26.01 -10.11
N SER A 590 0.40 26.09 -9.84
CA SER A 590 0.93 26.81 -8.68
C SER A 590 0.45 28.27 -8.59
N GLU A 591 0.45 28.99 -9.72
CA GLU A 591 0.03 30.39 -9.75
C GLU A 591 -1.48 30.56 -9.52
N ALA A 592 -2.31 29.60 -9.94
CA ALA A 592 -3.74 29.62 -9.68
C ALA A 592 -4.02 29.48 -8.16
N LEU A 593 -3.31 28.57 -7.49
CA LEU A 593 -3.40 28.38 -6.04
C LEU A 593 -2.92 29.62 -5.27
N LYS A 594 -1.80 30.23 -5.68
CA LYS A 594 -1.33 31.50 -5.09
C LYS A 594 -2.34 32.62 -5.27
N THR A 595 -2.93 32.73 -6.46
CA THR A 595 -3.95 33.74 -6.78
C THR A 595 -5.17 33.55 -5.88
N TYR A 596 -5.69 32.33 -5.74
CA TYR A 596 -6.81 32.07 -4.84
C TYR A 596 -6.49 32.36 -3.37
N TYR A 597 -5.30 31.97 -2.90
CA TYR A 597 -4.88 32.27 -1.54
C TYR A 597 -4.91 33.77 -1.28
N LYS A 598 -4.35 34.57 -2.19
CA LYS A 598 -4.31 36.03 -2.08
C LYS A 598 -5.69 36.67 -2.22
N ASP A 599 -6.37 36.37 -3.32
CA ASP A 599 -7.54 37.13 -3.75
C ASP A 599 -8.83 36.63 -3.09
N SER A 600 -8.87 35.39 -2.60
CA SER A 600 -10.05 34.80 -1.95
C SER A 600 -9.87 34.52 -0.46
N LEU A 601 -8.76 33.89 -0.05
CA LEU A 601 -8.54 33.54 1.36
C LEU A 601 -8.07 34.76 2.16
N ALA A 602 -6.92 35.34 1.82
CA ALA A 602 -6.34 36.48 2.53
C ALA A 602 -7.23 37.73 2.46
N SER A 603 -7.96 37.94 1.36
CA SER A 603 -8.93 39.05 1.23
C SER A 603 -10.19 38.87 2.10
N GLY A 604 -10.46 37.64 2.56
CA GLY A 604 -11.70 37.26 3.23
C GLY A 604 -12.92 37.11 2.32
N GLU A 605 -12.78 37.24 1.00
CA GLU A 605 -13.89 37.05 0.05
C GLU A 605 -14.50 35.65 0.18
N ARG A 606 -13.67 34.63 0.37
CA ARG A 606 -14.13 33.25 0.57
C ARG A 606 -15.01 33.10 1.81
N LEU A 607 -14.64 33.72 2.93
CA LEU A 607 -15.46 33.70 4.14
C LEU A 607 -16.80 34.41 3.91
N ARG A 608 -16.78 35.58 3.23
CA ARG A 608 -18.02 36.29 2.86
C ARG A 608 -18.90 35.48 1.92
N GLU A 609 -18.32 34.69 1.01
CA GLU A 609 -19.06 33.77 0.15
C GLU A 609 -19.74 32.66 0.96
N LEU A 610 -19.00 31.99 1.84
CA LEU A 610 -19.53 30.93 2.70
C LEU A 610 -20.68 31.45 3.60
N LEU A 611 -20.57 32.68 4.10
CA LEU A 611 -21.59 33.34 4.92
C LEU A 611 -22.91 33.64 4.19
N LYS A 612 -22.96 33.60 2.85
CA LYS A 612 -24.20 33.83 2.09
C LYS A 612 -25.20 32.71 2.26
N THR A 613 -24.73 31.49 2.46
CA THR A 613 -25.55 30.27 2.45
C THR A 613 -25.42 29.45 3.73
N ASN A 614 -24.51 29.82 4.65
CA ASN A 614 -24.22 29.05 5.85
C ASN A 614 -24.26 29.91 7.11
N ALA A 615 -24.47 29.25 8.25
CA ALA A 615 -24.32 29.87 9.56
C ALA A 615 -22.88 30.37 9.78
N PRO A 616 -22.68 31.46 10.54
CA PRO A 616 -21.35 32.02 10.81
C PRO A 616 -20.32 31.00 11.30
N GLU A 617 -20.75 30.08 12.16
CA GLU A 617 -19.98 28.97 12.72
C GLU A 617 -19.41 28.07 11.62
N ALA A 618 -20.26 27.54 10.74
CA ALA A 618 -19.85 26.62 9.68
C ALA A 618 -19.00 27.33 8.61
N ALA A 619 -19.31 28.59 8.30
CA ALA A 619 -18.53 29.38 7.36
C ALA A 619 -17.10 29.65 7.87
N ALA A 620 -16.97 30.07 9.13
CA ALA A 620 -15.66 30.32 9.75
C ALA A 620 -14.84 29.02 9.88
N SER A 621 -15.50 27.91 10.19
CA SER A 621 -14.87 26.59 10.26
C SER A 621 -14.29 26.15 8.92
N ALA A 622 -15.12 26.11 7.87
CA ALA A 622 -14.69 25.69 6.54
C ALA A 622 -13.57 26.59 6.00
N PHE A 623 -13.70 27.92 6.18
CA PHE A 623 -12.65 28.87 5.80
C PHE A 623 -11.32 28.59 6.50
N SER A 624 -11.33 28.35 7.82
CA SER A 624 -10.10 28.14 8.59
C SER A 624 -9.37 26.86 8.19
N MET A 625 -10.12 25.80 7.85
CA MET A 625 -9.55 24.56 7.31
C MET A 625 -8.94 24.74 5.92
N GLU A 626 -9.60 25.51 5.04
CA GLU A 626 -9.04 25.87 3.74
C GLU A 626 -7.72 26.65 3.92
N VAL A 627 -7.69 27.63 4.82
CA VAL A 627 -6.47 28.38 5.13
C VAL A 627 -5.36 27.48 5.66
N ALA A 628 -5.67 26.51 6.53
CA ALA A 628 -4.70 25.54 7.04
C ALA A 628 -4.05 24.73 5.91
N LEU A 629 -4.88 24.18 5.01
CA LEU A 629 -4.43 23.39 3.88
C LEU A 629 -3.49 24.18 2.98
N TYR A 630 -3.87 25.40 2.60
CA TYR A 630 -3.06 26.24 1.72
C TYR A 630 -1.74 26.64 2.38
N ASN A 631 -1.74 26.92 3.68
CA ASN A 631 -0.50 27.24 4.40
C ASN A 631 0.42 26.02 4.56
N ALA A 632 -0.13 24.80 4.64
CA ALA A 632 0.67 23.58 4.71
C ALA A 632 1.34 23.24 3.37
N THR A 633 0.73 23.64 2.26
CA THR A 633 1.06 23.19 0.90
C THR A 633 1.74 24.23 0.03
N LEU A 634 1.49 25.52 0.25
CA LEU A 634 2.15 26.60 -0.49
C LEU A 634 3.49 26.99 0.15
N ASP A 635 4.28 27.74 -0.61
CA ASP A 635 5.53 28.32 -0.11
C ASP A 635 5.25 29.17 1.16
N PRO A 636 5.92 28.87 2.29
CA PRO A 636 5.71 29.59 3.54
C PRO A 636 6.09 31.07 3.45
N THR A 637 7.06 31.42 2.60
CA THR A 637 7.47 32.81 2.34
C THR A 637 6.34 33.58 1.68
N PHE A 638 5.73 33.00 0.64
CA PHE A 638 4.61 33.62 -0.08
C PHE A 638 3.40 33.80 0.83
N THR A 639 2.99 32.74 1.53
CA THR A 639 1.79 32.78 2.38
C THR A 639 1.94 33.73 3.57
N GLY A 640 3.17 33.87 4.10
CA GLY A 640 3.50 34.77 5.20
C GLY A 640 3.38 36.27 4.89
N GLU A 641 3.41 36.66 3.61
CA GLU A 641 3.16 38.05 3.20
C GLU A 641 1.74 38.51 3.56
N PHE A 642 0.80 37.56 3.71
CA PHE A 642 -0.61 37.83 3.88
C PHE A 642 -1.15 37.58 5.29
N ASP A 643 -0.34 37.11 6.25
CA ASP A 643 -0.83 36.73 7.59
C ASP A 643 -1.61 37.84 8.29
N LYS A 644 -1.08 39.07 8.22
CA LYS A 644 -1.75 40.22 8.83
C LYS A 644 -3.09 40.48 8.16
N GLN A 645 -3.12 40.48 6.83
CA GLN A 645 -4.33 40.73 6.05
C GLN A 645 -5.39 39.66 6.34
N LEU A 646 -4.98 38.40 6.39
CA LEU A 646 -5.82 37.25 6.70
C LEU A 646 -6.43 37.38 8.11
N ASN A 647 -5.61 37.65 9.14
CA ASN A 647 -6.07 37.82 10.52
C ASN A 647 -7.02 39.00 10.68
N ASP A 648 -6.69 40.15 10.10
CA ASP A 648 -7.51 41.36 10.14
C ASP A 648 -8.88 41.11 9.47
N ASN A 649 -8.89 40.49 8.29
CA ASN A 649 -10.12 40.21 7.56
C ASN A 649 -10.98 39.13 8.22
N PHE A 650 -10.39 38.03 8.69
CA PHE A 650 -11.11 37.01 9.46
C PHE A 650 -11.74 37.63 10.72
N SER A 651 -10.98 38.45 11.46
CA SER A 651 -11.47 39.14 12.66
C SER A 651 -12.68 40.02 12.36
N MET A 652 -12.54 40.87 11.35
CA MET A 652 -13.56 41.84 10.98
C MET A 652 -14.84 41.15 10.49
N ILE A 653 -14.71 40.21 9.55
CA ILE A 653 -15.85 39.51 8.95
C ILE A 653 -16.59 38.65 9.99
N SER A 654 -15.86 37.94 10.85
CA SER A 654 -16.47 37.14 11.92
C SER A 654 -17.19 38.02 12.93
N GLN A 655 -16.63 39.17 13.31
CA GLN A 655 -17.30 40.13 14.20
C GLN A 655 -18.61 40.66 13.60
N GLU A 656 -18.58 41.08 12.32
CA GLU A 656 -19.76 41.56 11.58
C GLU A 656 -20.95 40.58 11.59
N ASN A 657 -20.67 39.28 11.75
CA ASN A 657 -21.67 38.22 11.64
C ASN A 657 -21.92 37.46 12.95
N LEU A 658 -21.17 37.75 14.01
CA LEU A 658 -21.21 37.02 15.28
C LEU A 658 -22.60 37.06 15.94
N PHE A 659 -23.24 38.23 15.90
CA PHE A 659 -24.55 38.49 16.52
C PHE A 659 -25.71 38.41 15.53
N LYS A 660 -25.47 37.95 14.30
CA LYS A 660 -26.53 37.80 13.32
C LYS A 660 -27.61 36.86 13.87
N ASP A 661 -28.87 37.32 13.82
CA ASP A 661 -30.06 36.64 14.37
C ASP A 661 -30.09 36.48 15.90
N ALA A 662 -29.19 37.14 16.64
CA ALA A 662 -29.14 37.12 18.11
C ALA A 662 -30.21 38.01 18.76
N THR A 663 -30.86 37.53 19.81
CA THR A 663 -31.88 38.28 20.55
C THR A 663 -31.56 38.42 22.04
N PHE A 664 -32.08 39.47 22.69
CA PHE A 664 -31.89 39.64 24.13
C PHE A 664 -32.49 38.49 24.96
N GLU A 665 -33.48 37.78 24.42
CA GLU A 665 -34.03 36.57 25.06
C GLU A 665 -33.01 35.44 25.16
N ASP A 666 -32.08 35.35 24.20
CA ASP A 666 -30.97 34.39 24.25
C ASP A 666 -30.07 34.70 25.46
N MET A 667 -29.74 35.98 25.67
CA MET A 667 -28.94 36.43 26.82
C MET A 667 -29.63 36.20 28.16
N GLN A 668 -30.96 36.33 28.22
CA GLN A 668 -31.76 36.05 29.42
C GLN A 668 -31.63 34.60 29.87
N LYS A 669 -31.65 33.65 28.94
CA LYS A 669 -31.47 32.22 29.26
C LYS A 669 -30.10 31.93 29.89
N ALA A 670 -29.06 32.67 29.50
CA ALA A 670 -27.71 32.45 29.98
C ALA A 670 -27.42 33.10 31.34
N PHE A 671 -27.74 34.39 31.50
CA PHE A 671 -27.37 35.18 32.70
C PHE A 671 -28.54 35.78 33.45
N GLY A 672 -29.77 35.60 32.96
CA GLY A 672 -30.97 36.05 33.66
C GLY A 672 -31.27 35.18 34.88
N LYS A 673 -31.79 35.81 35.93
CA LYS A 673 -32.31 35.12 37.11
C LYS A 673 -33.49 34.24 36.68
N ASP A 674 -33.38 32.94 36.89
CA ASP A 674 -34.32 31.92 36.42
C ASP A 674 -34.61 31.99 34.89
N GLY A 675 -33.65 32.49 34.11
CA GLY A 675 -33.81 32.71 32.66
C GLY A 675 -34.65 33.94 32.30
N GLY A 676 -34.92 34.83 33.26
CA GLY A 676 -35.74 36.03 33.09
C GLY A 676 -34.97 37.31 32.74
N LYS A 677 -35.70 38.43 32.69
CA LYS A 677 -35.19 39.76 32.30
C LYS A 677 -34.22 40.42 33.30
N ASP A 678 -34.24 39.98 34.56
CA ASP A 678 -33.40 40.55 35.61
C ASP A 678 -32.06 39.80 35.64
N LEU A 679 -30.94 40.52 35.71
CA LEU A 679 -29.61 39.93 35.69
C LEU A 679 -29.31 39.15 36.98
N ASP A 680 -28.78 37.93 36.87
CA ASP A 680 -28.21 37.18 37.99
C ASP A 680 -26.77 37.64 38.24
N GLU A 681 -26.63 38.72 39.03
CA GLU A 681 -25.33 39.33 39.30
C GLU A 681 -24.37 38.44 40.08
N ASP A 682 -24.89 37.59 40.97
CA ASP A 682 -24.08 36.66 41.76
C ASP A 682 -23.48 35.58 40.86
N LYS A 683 -24.27 35.07 39.90
CA LYS A 683 -23.80 34.13 38.88
C LYS A 683 -22.69 34.76 38.03
N VAL A 684 -22.90 35.97 37.51
CA VAL A 684 -21.89 36.64 36.66
C VAL A 684 -20.63 37.01 37.46
N ARG A 685 -20.78 37.45 38.72
CA ARG A 685 -19.66 37.71 39.62
C ARG A 685 -18.79 36.47 39.83
N LYS A 686 -19.40 35.32 40.09
CA LYS A 686 -18.69 34.05 40.28
C LYS A 686 -17.87 33.65 39.04
N LEU A 687 -18.44 33.81 37.84
CA LEU A 687 -17.73 33.54 36.58
C LEU A 687 -16.52 34.45 36.40
N ILE A 688 -16.66 35.75 36.67
CA ILE A 688 -15.56 36.70 36.55
C ILE A 688 -14.47 36.44 37.61
N ASP A 689 -14.85 36.13 38.85
CA ASP A 689 -13.90 35.80 39.92
C ASP A 689 -13.09 34.53 39.59
N GLN A 690 -13.75 33.50 39.04
CA GLN A 690 -13.06 32.29 38.58
C GLN A 690 -12.10 32.58 37.43
N MET A 691 -12.50 33.35 36.42
CA MET A 691 -11.59 33.76 35.33
C MET A 691 -10.41 34.59 35.83
N ARG A 692 -10.60 35.47 36.80
CA ARG A 692 -9.50 36.25 37.40
C ARG A 692 -8.51 35.38 38.16
N GLN A 693 -8.94 34.22 38.64
CA GLN A 693 -8.09 33.24 39.31
C GLN A 693 -7.39 32.33 38.31
N GLU A 694 -8.10 31.82 37.32
CA GLU A 694 -7.59 30.81 36.37
C GLU A 694 -6.88 31.42 35.14
N SER A 695 -7.24 32.64 34.73
CA SER A 695 -6.73 33.31 33.51
C SER A 695 -6.68 34.85 33.63
N PRO A 696 -5.91 35.41 34.59
CA PRO A 696 -5.84 36.85 34.84
C PRO A 696 -5.33 37.68 33.63
N GLU A 697 -4.56 37.08 32.73
CA GLU A 697 -4.02 37.69 31.51
C GLU A 697 -5.10 38.15 30.52
N LEU A 698 -6.26 37.49 30.49
CA LEU A 698 -7.37 37.86 29.61
C LEU A 698 -8.04 39.18 30.03
N LEU A 699 -7.86 39.56 31.29
CA LEU A 699 -8.40 40.75 31.91
C LEU A 699 -7.33 41.83 32.15
N LEU A 700 -6.16 41.71 31.51
CA LEU A 700 -5.08 42.68 31.64
C LEU A 700 -5.35 43.96 30.82
N ASN A 701 -5.23 45.11 31.47
CA ASN A 701 -5.29 46.42 30.87
C ASN A 701 -3.93 46.83 30.27
N LYS A 702 -3.92 47.74 29.30
CA LYS A 702 -2.70 48.28 28.66
C LYS A 702 -1.73 48.99 29.62
N ASP A 703 -2.18 49.34 30.82
CA ASP A 703 -1.36 49.91 31.89
C ASP A 703 -0.77 48.85 32.84
N GLY A 704 -1.05 47.57 32.57
CA GLY A 704 -0.54 46.42 33.32
C GLY A 704 -1.35 46.07 34.58
N THR A 705 -2.50 46.69 34.81
CA THR A 705 -3.44 46.31 35.88
C THR A 705 -4.43 45.25 35.38
N VAL A 706 -4.88 44.35 36.26
CA VAL A 706 -5.96 43.39 35.93
C VAL A 706 -7.30 43.98 36.30
N ALA A 707 -8.26 43.95 35.38
CA ALA A 707 -9.62 44.41 35.61
C ALA A 707 -10.23 43.70 36.82
N THR A 708 -10.83 44.48 37.72
CA THR A 708 -11.53 43.96 38.89
C THR A 708 -12.89 43.39 38.50
N THR A 709 -13.41 42.47 39.33
CA THR A 709 -14.73 41.87 39.13
C THR A 709 -15.83 42.91 39.03
N ASP A 710 -15.78 43.95 39.88
CA ASP A 710 -16.77 45.03 39.88
C ASP A 710 -16.69 45.89 38.61
N GLN A 711 -15.49 46.13 38.07
CA GLN A 711 -15.33 46.87 36.81
C GLN A 711 -15.96 46.13 35.63
N VAL A 712 -15.71 44.83 35.50
CA VAL A 712 -16.28 43.99 34.43
C VAL A 712 -17.80 43.83 34.62
N LEU A 713 -18.26 43.54 35.85
CA LEU A 713 -19.69 43.38 36.16
C LEU A 713 -20.47 44.67 35.92
N SER A 714 -19.92 45.83 36.29
CA SER A 714 -20.56 47.13 36.05
C SER A 714 -20.70 47.41 34.55
N GLY A 715 -19.67 47.12 33.75
CA GLY A 715 -19.72 47.26 32.29
C GLY A 715 -20.74 46.31 31.65
N PHE A 716 -20.79 45.07 32.10
CA PHE A 716 -21.75 44.08 31.63
C PHE A 716 -23.19 44.46 31.98
N ARG A 717 -23.45 44.86 33.23
CA ARG A 717 -24.76 45.33 33.70
C ARG A 717 -25.26 46.54 32.93
N GLY A 718 -24.39 47.51 32.65
CA GLY A 718 -24.76 48.70 31.88
C GLY A 718 -25.30 48.35 30.48
N ASN A 719 -24.65 47.41 29.79
CA ASN A 719 -25.13 46.90 28.51
C ASN A 719 -26.42 46.06 28.66
N TRP A 720 -26.48 45.18 29.67
CA TRP A 720 -27.67 44.38 29.97
C TRP A 720 -28.92 45.25 30.14
N ASP A 721 -28.81 46.33 30.92
CA ASP A 721 -29.90 47.26 31.14
C ASP A 721 -30.30 48.04 29.89
N MET A 722 -29.34 48.36 29.01
CA MET A 722 -29.63 48.98 27.71
C MET A 722 -30.53 48.07 26.85
N PHE A 723 -30.21 46.77 26.76
CA PHE A 723 -31.02 45.80 26.01
C PHE A 723 -32.37 45.53 26.68
N ARG A 724 -32.40 45.42 28.01
CA ARG A 724 -33.62 45.24 28.81
C ARG A 724 -34.64 46.37 28.63
N GLN A 725 -34.16 47.60 28.41
CA GLN A 725 -34.99 48.79 28.24
C GLN A 725 -35.47 49.02 26.79
N GLY A 726 -35.14 48.11 25.86
CA GLY A 726 -35.86 47.95 24.59
C GLY A 726 -35.42 48.82 23.42
N THR A 727 -34.16 49.31 23.38
CA THR A 727 -33.72 50.22 22.30
C THR A 727 -32.81 49.60 21.23
N LYS A 728 -32.22 48.42 21.43
CA LYS A 728 -31.38 47.75 20.41
C LYS A 728 -31.57 46.22 20.45
N ALA A 729 -31.62 45.58 19.29
CA ALA A 729 -31.48 44.13 19.19
C ALA A 729 -29.96 43.80 19.15
N LEU A 730 -29.56 42.62 19.64
CA LEU A 730 -28.13 42.25 19.77
C LEU A 730 -27.43 42.19 18.41
N ASP A 731 -28.14 41.78 17.37
CA ASP A 731 -27.72 41.84 15.97
C ASP A 731 -27.26 43.23 15.52
N LYS A 732 -27.86 44.31 16.06
CA LYS A 732 -27.48 45.70 15.76
C LYS A 732 -26.18 46.15 16.44
N MET A 733 -25.60 45.31 17.30
CA MET A 733 -24.29 45.60 17.89
C MET A 733 -23.16 45.36 16.93
N ASP A 734 -23.33 44.45 15.94
CA ASP A 734 -22.47 44.09 14.79
C ASP A 734 -20.94 43.94 15.00
N MET A 735 -20.37 44.39 16.12
CA MET A 735 -18.96 44.36 16.49
C MET A 735 -18.82 44.34 18.02
N LEU A 736 -17.82 43.62 18.52
CA LEU A 736 -17.59 43.45 19.96
C LEU A 736 -17.15 44.75 20.66
N THR A 737 -16.49 45.64 19.94
CA THR A 737 -16.05 46.94 20.45
C THR A 737 -17.21 47.87 20.79
N LYS A 738 -18.42 47.62 20.26
CA LYS A 738 -19.61 48.43 20.56
C LYS A 738 -20.23 48.15 21.93
N PHE A 739 -19.81 47.09 22.64
CA PHE A 739 -20.22 46.83 24.03
C PHE A 739 -19.51 47.73 25.05
N ASP A 740 -18.82 48.77 24.59
CA ASP A 740 -18.39 49.89 25.42
C ASP A 740 -19.56 50.87 25.63
N THR A 741 -20.08 50.95 26.85
CA THR A 741 -21.22 51.82 27.22
C THR A 741 -20.88 53.32 27.27
N GLY A 742 -19.62 53.70 27.02
CA GLY A 742 -19.16 55.09 27.04
C GLY A 742 -19.47 55.92 25.80
N GLY A 743 -19.84 55.30 24.66
CA GLY A 743 -20.36 55.95 23.46
C GLY A 743 -19.42 56.89 22.68
N ASP A 744 -18.53 57.65 23.31
CA ASP A 744 -17.75 58.72 22.65
C ASP A 744 -16.30 58.86 23.18
N ALA A 745 -15.87 58.05 24.15
CA ALA A 745 -14.54 58.18 24.74
C ALA A 745 -13.64 57.01 24.35
N LYS A 746 -12.81 57.19 23.32
CA LYS A 746 -11.54 56.44 23.21
C LYS A 746 -10.78 56.60 24.54
N GLY A 747 -10.87 55.62 25.44
CA GLY A 747 -10.01 55.52 26.64
C GLY A 747 -10.65 55.53 28.03
N ALA A 748 -11.96 55.30 28.19
CA ALA A 748 -12.58 55.22 29.54
C ALA A 748 -12.47 53.84 30.20
N TYR A 749 -12.48 52.75 29.43
CA TYR A 749 -12.25 51.39 29.92
C TYR A 749 -10.90 50.86 29.46
N GLY A 750 -10.16 50.21 30.36
CA GLY A 750 -8.96 49.45 30.00
C GLY A 750 -9.31 48.22 29.16
N SER A 751 -8.37 47.76 28.32
CA SER A 751 -8.55 46.62 27.41
C SER A 751 -9.10 45.38 28.10
N GLY A 752 -8.64 45.09 29.33
CA GLY A 752 -9.10 43.95 30.11
C GLY A 752 -10.57 44.02 30.51
N VAL A 753 -11.11 45.22 30.77
CA VAL A 753 -12.55 45.39 31.03
C VAL A 753 -13.36 45.12 29.76
N LEU A 754 -12.90 45.63 28.62
CA LEU A 754 -13.58 45.43 27.34
C LEU A 754 -13.57 43.95 26.92
N HIS A 755 -12.46 43.24 27.12
CA HIS A 755 -12.35 41.79 26.90
C HIS A 755 -13.35 41.01 27.76
N GLY A 756 -13.39 41.30 29.06
CA GLY A 756 -14.32 40.65 29.98
C GLY A 756 -15.79 40.90 29.60
N VAL A 757 -16.16 42.14 29.29
CA VAL A 757 -17.54 42.50 28.92
C VAL A 757 -17.94 41.86 27.59
N SER A 758 -17.14 42.05 26.54
CA SER A 758 -17.44 41.49 25.21
C SER A 758 -17.45 39.96 25.21
N GLY A 759 -16.54 39.34 25.97
CA GLY A 759 -16.49 37.90 26.19
C GLY A 759 -17.70 37.34 26.92
N LEU A 760 -18.21 38.03 27.95
CA LEU A 760 -19.45 37.63 28.63
C LEU A 760 -20.65 37.68 27.67
N PHE A 761 -20.74 38.70 26.80
CA PHE A 761 -21.81 38.73 25.78
C PHE A 761 -21.69 37.58 24.76
N MET A 762 -20.48 37.27 24.31
CA MET A 762 -20.23 36.13 23.43
C MET A 762 -20.52 34.78 24.13
N ALA A 763 -20.20 34.67 25.43
CA ALA A 763 -20.50 33.50 26.25
C ALA A 763 -22.01 33.30 26.39
N GLY A 764 -22.75 34.37 26.66
CA GLY A 764 -24.21 34.32 26.77
C GLY A 764 -24.89 33.84 25.50
N MET A 765 -24.43 34.33 24.34
CA MET A 765 -24.89 33.86 23.04
C MET A 765 -24.57 32.38 22.82
N THR A 766 -23.35 31.96 23.17
CA THR A 766 -22.89 30.57 23.01
C THR A 766 -23.68 29.61 23.90
N ILE A 767 -23.87 29.96 25.17
CA ILE A 767 -24.66 29.21 26.17
C ILE A 767 -26.11 29.09 25.71
N ALA A 768 -26.71 30.18 25.23
CA ALA A 768 -28.11 30.23 24.82
C ALA A 768 -28.41 29.38 23.57
N ARG A 769 -27.46 29.33 22.62
CA ARG A 769 -27.53 28.46 21.44
C ARG A 769 -27.28 26.98 21.81
N GLY A 770 -26.32 26.70 22.69
CA GLY A 770 -26.00 25.34 23.15
C GLY A 770 -27.08 24.71 24.04
N ALA A 771 -27.77 25.50 24.87
CA ALA A 771 -28.85 25.04 25.74
C ALA A 771 -30.11 24.55 25.00
N GLN A 772 -30.21 24.77 23.67
CA GLN A 772 -31.33 24.34 22.84
C GLN A 772 -31.19 22.91 22.30
N GLY A 773 -29.99 22.31 22.34
CA GLY A 773 -29.70 21.06 21.61
C GLY A 773 -29.41 19.80 22.45
N SER A 774 -28.91 19.90 23.70
CA SER A 774 -28.25 18.74 24.35
C SER A 774 -28.24 18.73 25.89
N GLY A 775 -29.36 19.07 26.53
CA GLY A 775 -29.54 18.95 27.99
C GLY A 775 -28.92 20.09 28.80
N LYS A 776 -29.09 20.05 30.14
CA LYS A 776 -28.62 21.13 31.04
C LYS A 776 -27.08 21.15 31.09
N LEU A 777 -26.49 22.30 30.76
CA LEU A 777 -25.05 22.54 30.93
C LEU A 777 -24.64 22.44 32.41
N THR A 778 -23.47 21.86 32.68
CA THR A 778 -22.88 21.85 34.02
C THR A 778 -22.28 23.22 34.36
N ASP A 779 -22.06 23.51 35.65
CA ASP A 779 -21.40 24.74 36.09
C ASP A 779 -19.99 24.87 35.51
N ARG A 780 -19.25 23.76 35.34
CA ARG A 780 -17.91 23.78 34.74
C ARG A 780 -17.98 24.11 33.25
N ASN A 781 -18.94 23.54 32.51
CA ASN A 781 -19.13 23.88 31.09
C ASN A 781 -19.39 25.38 30.90
N ILE A 782 -20.17 26.00 31.78
CA ILE A 782 -20.48 27.44 31.71
C ILE A 782 -19.20 28.27 31.95
N VAL A 783 -18.34 27.88 32.89
CA VAL A 783 -17.05 28.54 33.16
C VAL A 783 -16.11 28.41 31.96
N ASP A 784 -15.98 27.21 31.39
CA ASP A 784 -15.09 26.96 30.24
C ASP A 784 -15.56 27.72 28.98
N ILE A 785 -16.87 27.71 28.68
CA ILE A 785 -17.47 28.50 27.60
C ILE A 785 -17.22 30.01 27.81
N THR A 786 -17.35 30.48 29.05
CA THR A 786 -17.15 31.90 29.37
C THR A 786 -15.70 32.31 29.19
N THR A 787 -14.76 31.52 29.69
CA THR A 787 -13.31 31.76 29.56
C THR A 787 -12.89 31.75 28.10
N GLY A 788 -13.30 30.74 27.33
CA GLY A 788 -13.02 30.65 25.89
C GLY A 788 -13.64 31.79 25.09
N SER A 789 -14.83 32.27 25.48
CA SER A 789 -15.49 33.41 24.81
C SER A 789 -14.79 34.74 25.10
N VAL A 790 -14.29 34.96 26.32
CA VAL A 790 -13.44 36.12 26.66
C VAL A 790 -12.14 36.08 25.88
N GLN A 791 -11.52 34.91 25.78
CA GLN A 791 -10.33 34.74 24.97
C GLN A 791 -10.59 35.01 23.49
N ALA A 792 -11.65 34.43 22.91
CA ALA A 792 -12.03 34.67 21.52
C ALA A 792 -12.35 36.16 21.26
N ALA A 793 -13.10 36.80 22.15
CA ALA A 793 -13.41 38.22 22.05
C ALA A 793 -12.15 39.10 22.15
N THR A 794 -11.19 38.71 22.99
CA THR A 794 -9.87 39.35 23.09
C THR A 794 -9.12 39.26 21.78
N LEU A 795 -9.01 38.06 21.20
CA LEU A 795 -8.33 37.84 19.93
C LEU A 795 -8.99 38.60 18.79
N PHE A 796 -10.32 38.63 18.73
CA PHE A 796 -11.04 39.43 17.74
C PHE A 796 -10.83 40.94 17.93
N THR A 797 -10.83 41.42 19.18
CA THR A 797 -10.69 42.85 19.48
C THR A 797 -9.28 43.36 19.21
N GLU A 798 -8.26 42.56 19.53
CA GLU A 798 -6.86 42.94 19.35
C GLU A 798 -6.33 42.66 17.93
N GLY A 799 -7.09 41.97 17.07
CA GLY A 799 -6.68 41.65 15.69
C GLY A 799 -5.77 40.42 15.59
N GLY A 800 -5.99 39.45 16.46
CA GLY A 800 -5.29 38.17 16.50
C GLY A 800 -4.22 38.06 17.60
N THR A 801 -3.68 36.86 17.72
CA THR A 801 -2.72 36.41 18.74
C THR A 801 -1.44 37.22 18.77
N LYS A 802 -0.86 37.55 17.61
CA LYS A 802 0.38 38.36 17.52
C LYS A 802 0.18 39.77 18.06
N ALA A 803 -0.93 40.41 17.70
CA ALA A 803 -1.26 41.75 18.19
C ALA A 803 -1.58 41.71 19.70
N TYR A 804 -2.27 40.67 20.16
CA TYR A 804 -2.49 40.42 21.58
C TYR A 804 -1.17 40.21 22.35
N GLN A 805 -0.24 39.40 21.85
CA GLN A 805 1.08 39.19 22.44
C GLN A 805 1.89 40.50 22.54
N VAL A 806 1.85 41.32 21.49
CA VAL A 806 2.48 42.65 21.52
C VAL A 806 1.84 43.53 22.59
N SER A 807 0.50 43.60 22.62
CA SER A 807 -0.28 44.34 23.63
C SER A 807 0.06 43.88 25.06
N MET A 808 0.18 42.57 25.28
CA MET A 808 0.56 41.97 26.57
C MET A 808 1.99 42.34 26.97
N ASN A 809 2.96 42.16 26.07
CA ASN A 809 4.37 42.50 26.34
C ASN A 809 4.52 43.99 26.70
N GLU A 810 3.83 44.88 25.98
CA GLU A 810 3.81 46.31 26.29
C GLU A 810 3.17 46.61 27.65
N ALA A 811 2.08 45.93 28.00
CA ALA A 811 1.40 46.09 29.28
C ALA A 811 2.29 45.64 30.46
N ILE A 812 3.02 44.53 30.30
CA ILE A 812 3.97 44.01 31.29
C ILE A 812 5.15 44.97 31.45
N GLU A 813 5.75 45.43 30.35
CA GLU A 813 6.89 46.36 30.42
C GLU A 813 6.50 47.67 31.12
N LYS A 814 5.28 48.18 30.87
CA LYS A 814 4.73 49.34 31.58
C LYS A 814 4.50 49.03 33.07
N ARG A 815 4.09 47.81 33.41
CA ARG A 815 3.92 47.38 34.80
C ARG A 815 5.24 47.26 35.54
N GLU A 816 6.25 46.69 34.91
CA GLU A 816 7.61 46.59 35.46
C GLU A 816 8.17 47.98 35.81
N LYS A 817 7.85 48.99 34.99
CA LYS A 817 8.22 50.39 35.24
C LYS A 817 7.41 51.07 36.36
N THR A 818 6.24 50.56 36.73
CA THR A 818 5.31 51.17 37.72
C THR A 818 5.26 50.44 39.08
N LEU A 819 6.02 49.35 39.26
CA LEU A 819 6.08 48.53 40.50
C LEU A 819 6.60 49.24 41.77
N THR A 820 6.94 50.53 41.73
CA THR A 820 7.30 51.26 42.95
C THR A 820 6.06 51.73 43.72
N GLY A 821 5.50 50.83 44.55
CA GLY A 821 4.84 51.22 45.80
C GLY A 821 3.31 51.37 45.83
N ASN A 822 2.51 50.43 45.31
CA ASN A 822 1.08 50.36 45.68
C ASN A 822 0.51 48.91 45.79
N PRO A 823 -0.14 48.51 46.90
CA PRO A 823 -0.55 47.12 47.19
C PRO A 823 -1.86 46.62 46.54
N ASP A 824 -2.61 47.45 45.81
CA ASP A 824 -3.95 47.06 45.29
C ASP A 824 -3.91 46.22 43.98
N ASN A 825 -2.90 45.35 43.79
CA ASN A 825 -2.71 44.55 42.55
C ASN A 825 -2.45 43.06 42.84
N LEU A 826 -2.55 42.23 41.78
CA LEU A 826 -2.23 40.79 41.71
C LEU A 826 -1.15 40.37 42.73
N SER A 827 -1.36 39.27 43.43
CA SER A 827 -0.35 38.73 44.36
C SER A 827 0.98 38.50 43.63
N GLN A 828 2.10 38.49 44.36
CA GLN A 828 3.42 38.22 43.77
C GLN A 828 3.42 36.87 43.02
N GLU A 829 2.67 35.89 43.53
CA GLU A 829 2.44 34.59 42.91
C GLU A 829 1.67 34.71 41.58
N GLN A 830 0.60 35.50 41.52
CA GLN A 830 -0.14 35.76 40.29
C GLN A 830 0.68 36.58 39.27
N LEU A 831 1.58 37.45 39.72
CA LEU A 831 2.50 38.20 38.87
C LEU A 831 3.58 37.28 38.29
N ASP A 832 4.07 36.32 39.08
CA ASP A 832 5.06 35.33 38.66
C ASP A 832 4.43 34.28 37.73
N GLU A 833 3.18 33.86 37.98
CA GLU A 833 2.37 33.02 37.08
C GLU A 833 2.09 33.73 35.74
N LEU A 834 1.70 35.00 35.77
CA LEU A 834 1.55 35.84 34.58
C LEU A 834 2.87 35.95 33.79
N LYS A 835 4.01 36.04 34.47
CA LYS A 835 5.34 36.08 33.84
C LYS A 835 5.74 34.72 33.28
N ASP A 836 5.48 33.62 33.98
CA ASP A 836 5.83 32.27 33.55
C ASP A 836 4.98 31.84 32.34
N ASN A 837 3.70 32.21 32.31
CA ASN A 837 2.82 32.04 31.16
C ASN A 837 3.38 32.76 29.91
N ILE A 838 4.02 33.92 30.09
CA ILE A 838 4.45 34.81 29.01
C ILE A 838 5.91 34.60 28.58
N LYS A 839 6.83 34.23 29.48
CA LYS A 839 8.29 34.23 29.27
C LYS A 839 8.85 32.96 28.61
N ASP A 840 8.18 31.82 28.74
CA ASP A 840 8.63 30.53 28.19
C ASP A 840 8.05 30.21 26.79
N SER A 841 7.30 31.12 26.17
CA SER A 841 6.40 30.80 25.03
C SER A 841 5.42 29.64 25.31
N LYS A 842 5.32 29.21 26.57
CA LYS A 842 4.32 28.27 27.06
C LYS A 842 2.91 28.82 26.93
N ASN A 843 2.68 30.10 26.65
CA ASN A 843 1.36 30.59 26.30
C ASN A 843 0.75 29.85 25.10
N ALA A 844 1.50 29.44 24.07
CA ALA A 844 0.93 28.58 23.02
C ALA A 844 0.54 27.19 23.55
N ILE A 845 1.28 26.68 24.54
CA ILE A 845 1.15 25.34 25.16
C ILE A 845 0.10 25.31 26.30
N ALA A 846 -0.09 26.41 27.02
CA ALA A 846 -1.04 26.58 28.12
C ALA A 846 -2.41 26.94 27.56
N VAL A 847 -2.44 27.82 26.54
CA VAL A 847 -3.62 28.05 25.70
C VAL A 847 -4.01 26.74 24.99
N SER A 848 -3.06 25.92 24.51
CA SER A 848 -3.37 24.59 23.93
C SER A 848 -3.75 23.50 24.94
N LYS A 849 -3.19 23.49 26.16
CA LYS A 849 -3.60 22.55 27.21
C LYS A 849 -4.98 22.87 27.77
N GLN A 850 -5.32 24.16 27.91
CA GLN A 850 -6.68 24.58 28.21
C GLN A 850 -7.62 24.30 27.02
N TYR A 851 -7.14 24.33 25.76
CA TYR A 851 -7.94 23.86 24.61
C TYR A 851 -8.26 22.38 24.68
N GLU A 852 -7.36 21.52 25.16
CA GLU A 852 -7.57 20.07 25.24
C GLU A 852 -8.59 19.68 26.34
N GLU A 853 -8.63 20.42 27.45
CA GLU A 853 -9.62 20.22 28.53
C GLU A 853 -10.97 20.91 28.24
N ALA A 854 -10.97 22.10 27.62
CA ALA A 854 -12.19 22.79 27.19
C ALA A 854 -12.87 22.14 25.96
N ALA A 855 -12.12 21.44 25.11
CA ALA A 855 -12.65 20.69 23.96
C ALA A 855 -13.58 19.53 24.36
N LYS A 856 -13.56 19.10 25.63
CA LYS A 856 -14.48 18.07 26.16
C LYS A 856 -15.88 18.61 26.50
N GLY A 857 -16.09 19.92 26.42
CA GLY A 857 -17.37 20.58 26.75
C GLY A 857 -18.01 21.29 25.55
N LEU A 858 -19.33 21.10 25.40
CA LEU A 858 -20.20 21.76 24.40
C LEU A 858 -19.97 23.28 24.32
N GLY A 859 -19.49 23.84 23.19
CA GLY A 859 -19.39 25.29 23.04
C GLY A 859 -19.03 25.82 21.64
N GLY A 860 -19.91 26.62 21.03
CA GLY A 860 -19.90 27.13 19.65
C GLY A 860 -18.80 28.13 19.26
N LEU A 861 -19.17 29.29 18.67
CA LEU A 861 -18.29 30.28 17.98
C LEU A 861 -16.95 30.58 18.65
N ALA A 862 -16.87 30.54 19.99
CA ALA A 862 -15.64 30.76 20.75
C ALA A 862 -14.54 29.72 20.42
N ASN A 863 -14.89 28.44 20.31
CA ASN A 863 -13.95 27.36 19.99
C ASN A 863 -13.51 27.41 18.52
N ILE A 864 -14.38 27.85 17.62
CA ILE A 864 -14.06 28.05 16.20
C ILE A 864 -13.07 29.20 16.02
N ALA A 865 -13.29 30.31 16.72
CA ALA A 865 -12.40 31.47 16.69
C ALA A 865 -11.02 31.13 17.27
N ALA A 866 -11.00 30.52 18.46
CA ALA A 866 -9.78 30.07 19.11
C ALA A 866 -9.02 29.05 18.25
N GLY A 867 -9.74 28.09 17.66
CA GLY A 867 -9.18 27.09 16.78
C GLY A 867 -8.59 27.67 15.49
N ALA A 868 -9.27 28.64 14.87
CA ALA A 868 -8.77 29.35 13.69
C ALA A 868 -7.45 30.09 13.97
N TYR A 869 -7.34 30.80 15.09
CA TYR A 869 -6.08 31.45 15.46
C TYR A 869 -5.00 30.44 15.87
N GLY A 870 -5.36 29.31 16.48
CA GLY A 870 -4.44 28.20 16.73
C GLY A 870 -3.81 27.66 15.43
N ILE A 871 -4.61 27.55 14.36
CA ILE A 871 -4.12 27.21 13.02
C ILE A 871 -3.15 28.29 12.51
N PHE A 872 -3.52 29.57 12.56
CA PHE A 872 -2.69 30.66 12.04
C PHE A 872 -1.36 30.80 12.79
N ASP A 873 -1.37 30.59 14.11
CA ASP A 873 -0.17 30.58 14.94
C ASP A 873 0.69 29.34 14.74
N GLY A 874 0.05 28.18 14.58
CA GLY A 874 0.73 26.93 14.25
C GLY A 874 1.53 27.07 12.96
N VAL A 875 0.91 27.61 11.91
CA VAL A 875 1.58 27.95 10.64
C VAL A 875 2.78 28.86 10.88
N ASN A 876 2.61 29.92 11.66
CA ASN A 876 3.69 30.86 11.97
C ASN A 876 4.85 30.22 12.76
N ALA A 877 4.57 29.26 13.64
CA ALA A 877 5.60 28.51 14.35
C ALA A 877 6.41 27.61 13.41
N ILE A 878 5.74 26.90 12.48
CA ILE A 878 6.40 26.10 11.43
C ILE A 878 7.35 26.98 10.61
N ARG A 879 6.91 28.17 10.17
CA ARG A 879 7.76 29.10 9.39
C ARG A 879 8.99 29.59 10.13
N ARG A 880 8.95 29.65 11.47
CA ARG A 880 10.08 30.03 12.32
C ARG A 880 11.01 28.85 12.64
N GLY A 881 10.76 27.67 12.08
CA GLY A 881 11.54 26.45 12.31
C GLY A 881 11.10 25.64 13.54
N ASP A 882 9.99 26.01 14.19
CA ASP A 882 9.41 25.28 15.31
C ASP A 882 8.29 24.35 14.82
N ASN A 883 8.72 23.26 14.17
CA ASN A 883 7.81 22.29 13.52
C ASN A 883 6.96 21.51 14.53
N LEU A 884 7.44 21.31 15.77
CA LEU A 884 6.73 20.55 16.79
C LEU A 884 5.55 21.37 17.33
N THR A 885 5.82 22.58 17.83
CA THR A 885 4.77 23.49 18.31
C THR A 885 3.82 23.88 17.18
N GLY A 886 4.36 24.06 15.97
CA GLY A 886 3.59 24.40 14.80
C GLY A 886 2.61 23.30 14.35
N GLY A 887 3.06 22.05 14.32
CA GLY A 887 2.19 20.90 14.07
C GLY A 887 1.09 20.77 15.13
N PHE A 888 1.46 20.87 16.41
CA PHE A 888 0.49 20.86 17.52
C PHE A 888 -0.54 21.99 17.42
N GLY A 889 -0.13 23.21 17.05
CA GLY A 889 -1.04 24.36 16.90
C GLY A 889 -2.06 24.18 15.76
N VAL A 890 -1.62 23.65 14.61
CA VAL A 890 -2.52 23.35 13.49
C VAL A 890 -3.50 22.24 13.85
N THR A 891 -3.04 21.19 14.53
CA THR A 891 -3.88 20.06 14.95
C THR A 891 -4.86 20.43 16.06
N ALA A 892 -4.38 21.05 17.15
CA ALA A 892 -5.27 21.50 18.22
C ALA A 892 -6.25 22.57 17.72
N GLY A 893 -5.80 23.47 16.85
CA GLY A 893 -6.65 24.52 16.28
C GLY A 893 -7.76 23.94 15.39
N SER A 894 -7.44 22.97 14.55
CA SER A 894 -8.43 22.29 13.72
C SER A 894 -9.40 21.42 14.52
N LEU A 895 -8.94 20.75 15.57
CA LEU A 895 -9.82 20.03 16.51
C LEU A 895 -10.75 20.99 17.26
N GLY A 896 -10.28 22.18 17.65
CA GLY A 896 -11.12 23.24 18.24
C GLY A 896 -12.19 23.77 17.28
N VAL A 897 -11.85 23.91 15.99
CA VAL A 897 -12.81 24.26 14.94
C VAL A 897 -13.88 23.17 14.75
N LEU A 898 -13.48 21.89 14.80
CA LEU A 898 -14.39 20.74 14.69
C LEU A 898 -15.31 20.57 15.90
N SER A 899 -14.78 20.65 17.11
CA SER A 899 -15.56 20.51 18.35
C SER A 899 -16.55 21.66 18.52
N GLY A 900 -16.14 22.89 18.18
CA GLY A 900 -17.02 24.06 18.22
C GLY A 900 -18.20 23.97 17.26
N SER A 901 -17.99 23.36 16.09
CA SER A 901 -19.02 23.26 15.07
C SER A 901 -19.99 22.08 15.23
N ALA A 902 -19.56 20.98 15.86
CA ALA A 902 -20.42 19.85 16.23
C ALA A 902 -21.53 20.22 17.23
N SER A 903 -21.38 21.34 17.93
CA SER A 903 -22.34 21.85 18.92
C SER A 903 -23.45 22.76 18.35
N ALA A 904 -23.39 23.10 17.05
CA ALA A 904 -24.36 23.95 16.39
C ALA A 904 -25.44 23.10 15.66
N LEU A 905 -26.71 23.57 15.68
CA LEU A 905 -27.97 22.97 15.19
C LEU A 905 -27.93 22.09 13.90
N GLU A 906 -29.01 21.34 13.61
CA GLU A 906 -29.11 20.38 12.49
C GLU A 906 -28.77 20.95 11.08
N GLY A 907 -28.87 22.26 10.84
CA GLY A 907 -28.44 22.90 9.58
C GLY A 907 -26.93 23.11 9.43
N THR A 908 -26.20 23.24 10.54
CA THR A 908 -24.73 23.44 10.57
C THR A 908 -23.96 22.16 10.27
N LEU A 909 -24.57 21.00 10.53
CA LEU A 909 -24.00 19.71 10.18
C LEU A 909 -23.95 19.47 8.67
N GLY A 910 -24.82 20.08 7.85
CA GLY A 910 -24.88 19.80 6.40
C GLY A 910 -23.67 20.28 5.59
N LEU A 911 -23.13 21.46 5.88
CA LEU A 911 -21.92 21.97 5.21
C LEU A 911 -20.66 21.22 5.69
N LEU A 912 -20.59 20.94 6.99
CA LEU A 912 -19.46 20.27 7.58
C LEU A 912 -19.48 18.78 7.27
N SER A 913 -20.61 18.08 7.33
CA SER A 913 -20.69 16.69 6.86
C SER A 913 -20.32 16.56 5.38
N ALA A 914 -20.66 17.56 4.54
CA ALA A 914 -20.31 17.56 3.13
C ALA A 914 -18.82 17.86 2.85
N ASN A 915 -18.15 18.64 3.70
CA ASN A 915 -16.76 19.07 3.49
C ASN A 915 -15.73 18.44 4.44
N LEU A 916 -16.15 17.91 5.57
CA LEU A 916 -15.31 17.27 6.58
C LEU A 916 -14.55 16.07 6.00
N PRO A 917 -15.16 15.18 5.19
CA PRO A 917 -14.42 14.12 4.51
C PRO A 917 -13.30 14.65 3.61
N ARG A 918 -13.41 15.89 3.11
CA ARG A 918 -12.34 16.54 2.33
C ARG A 918 -11.17 16.91 3.23
N PHE A 919 -11.41 17.47 4.41
CA PHE A 919 -10.31 17.97 5.26
C PHE A 919 -9.72 16.91 6.20
N ILE A 920 -10.44 15.83 6.52
CA ILE A 920 -9.97 14.73 7.38
C ILE A 920 -8.56 14.24 7.00
N PRO A 921 -8.22 13.96 5.73
CA PRO A 921 -6.88 13.51 5.35
C PRO A 921 -5.77 14.53 5.66
N ALA A 922 -6.03 15.82 5.42
CA ALA A 922 -5.07 16.88 5.72
C ALA A 922 -4.90 17.11 7.24
N LEU A 923 -5.98 16.93 8.01
CA LEU A 923 -6.01 17.04 9.46
C LEU A 923 -5.32 15.86 10.16
N ALA A 924 -5.57 14.63 9.70
CA ALA A 924 -4.88 13.44 10.16
C ALA A 924 -3.37 13.47 9.82
N ALA A 925 -2.99 14.11 8.71
CA ALA A 925 -1.60 14.32 8.34
C ALA A 925 -0.90 15.41 9.16
N ALA A 926 -1.61 16.48 9.55
CA ALA A 926 -1.05 17.56 10.40
C ALA A 926 -0.73 17.09 11.83
N ALA A 927 -1.42 16.05 12.33
CA ALA A 927 -1.20 15.46 13.65
C ALA A 927 0.19 14.85 13.86
N GLY A 928 0.99 14.68 12.79
CA GLY A 928 2.26 13.98 12.87
C GLY A 928 2.04 12.48 13.13
N THR A 929 2.74 11.64 12.38
CA THR A 929 2.84 10.19 12.57
C THR A 929 1.59 9.30 12.39
N LEU A 930 0.34 9.81 12.47
CA LEU A 930 -0.87 8.97 12.31
C LEU A 930 -1.39 8.82 10.86
N GLY A 931 -0.83 9.57 9.91
CA GLY A 931 -1.54 10.00 8.70
C GLY A 931 -1.94 8.96 7.65
N PHE A 932 -1.17 7.89 7.40
CA PHE A 932 -1.43 7.09 6.19
C PHE A 932 -2.54 6.03 6.35
N LEU A 933 -2.70 5.40 7.53
CA LEU A 933 -3.84 4.50 7.80
C LEU A 933 -5.05 5.21 8.43
N ALA A 934 -4.84 6.28 9.22
CA ALA A 934 -5.96 7.04 9.81
C ALA A 934 -6.72 7.88 8.77
N GLY A 935 -6.05 8.30 7.68
CA GLY A 935 -6.69 8.85 6.47
C GLY A 935 -7.35 7.80 5.57
N GLY A 936 -7.42 6.55 6.03
CA GLY A 936 -7.73 5.34 5.29
C GLY A 936 -9.19 5.16 4.84
N VAL A 937 -9.89 6.21 4.43
CA VAL A 937 -10.84 6.18 3.31
C VAL A 937 -10.94 7.60 2.77
N ALA A 938 -9.88 8.08 2.10
CA ALA A 938 -10.13 9.09 1.09
C ALA A 938 -11.02 8.41 0.05
N VAL A 939 -12.34 8.59 0.19
CA VAL A 939 -13.36 8.14 -0.75
C VAL A 939 -13.13 8.92 -2.05
N LEU A 940 -12.12 8.48 -2.77
CA LEU A 940 -11.76 8.99 -4.08
C LEU A 940 -12.50 8.06 -5.02
N GLY A 941 -13.67 8.53 -5.45
CA GLY A 941 -14.51 7.83 -6.40
C GLY A 941 -13.69 7.49 -7.64
N ALA A 942 -13.24 6.24 -7.72
CA ALA A 942 -12.87 5.65 -8.99
C ALA A 942 -14.17 5.57 -9.78
N ILE A 943 -14.37 6.52 -10.68
CA ILE A 943 -15.44 6.46 -11.66
C ILE A 943 -15.17 5.19 -12.48
N ILE A 944 -15.87 4.11 -12.17
CA ILE A 944 -16.04 3.00 -13.10
C ILE A 944 -17.30 3.34 -13.91
N PRO A 945 -17.18 3.92 -15.12
CA PRO A 945 -18.34 4.11 -15.97
C PRO A 945 -18.75 2.74 -16.51
N GLY A 946 -19.59 2.03 -15.78
CA GLY A 946 -20.28 0.83 -16.26
C GLY A 946 -21.72 1.19 -16.60
N LEU A 947 -22.00 1.51 -17.87
CA LEU A 947 -23.37 1.54 -18.39
C LEU A 947 -24.03 0.18 -18.12
N VAL A 948 -25.06 0.13 -17.28
CA VAL A 948 -25.82 -1.10 -16.99
C VAL A 948 -27.11 -1.11 -17.81
N LYS A 949 -27.38 -2.25 -18.46
CA LYS A 949 -28.70 -2.56 -19.05
C LYS A 949 -29.66 -2.97 -17.93
N GLU A 950 -30.85 -2.38 -17.88
CA GLU A 950 -31.92 -2.55 -16.86
C GLU A 950 -32.10 -3.97 -16.28
N GLY A 951 -31.99 -5.03 -17.08
CA GLY A 951 -32.19 -6.41 -16.63
C GLY A 951 -31.08 -7.02 -15.75
N GLN A 952 -29.90 -6.40 -15.66
CA GLN A 952 -28.80 -6.85 -14.79
C GLN A 952 -28.68 -6.04 -13.49
N GLN A 953 -29.48 -4.99 -13.32
CA GLN A 953 -29.34 -4.04 -12.21
C GLN A 953 -29.98 -4.55 -10.91
N GLN A 954 -31.13 -5.24 -11.01
CA GLN A 954 -31.86 -5.77 -9.85
C GLN A 954 -31.06 -6.85 -9.10
N ALA A 955 -30.59 -7.89 -9.79
CA ALA A 955 -29.77 -8.94 -9.19
C ALA A 955 -28.47 -8.40 -8.56
N LYS A 956 -27.87 -7.37 -9.18
CA LYS A 956 -26.69 -6.70 -8.61
C LYS A 956 -27.03 -5.92 -7.35
N ALA A 957 -28.20 -5.28 -7.28
CA ALA A 957 -28.65 -4.58 -6.08
C ALA A 957 -28.92 -5.58 -4.94
N ASP A 958 -29.49 -6.75 -5.24
CA ASP A 958 -29.72 -7.81 -4.25
C ASP A 958 -28.40 -8.40 -3.71
N ASP A 959 -27.45 -8.74 -4.60
CA ASP A 959 -26.13 -9.23 -4.21
C ASP A 959 -25.37 -8.17 -3.39
N PHE A 960 -25.42 -6.91 -3.82
CA PHE A 960 -24.83 -5.78 -3.11
C PHE A 960 -25.47 -5.58 -1.73
N ALA A 961 -26.79 -5.73 -1.62
CA ALA A 961 -27.50 -5.62 -0.35
C ALA A 961 -27.01 -6.66 0.67
N GLN A 962 -26.76 -7.89 0.22
CA GLN A 962 -26.21 -8.95 1.09
C GLN A 962 -24.79 -8.63 1.54
N VAL A 963 -23.90 -8.27 0.61
CA VAL A 963 -22.50 -7.92 0.93
C VAL A 963 -22.46 -6.72 1.88
N LEU A 964 -23.31 -5.71 1.66
CA LEU A 964 -23.43 -4.56 2.55
C LEU A 964 -23.94 -5.00 3.93
N GLY A 965 -24.99 -5.82 3.99
CA GLY A 965 -25.53 -6.36 5.25
C GLY A 965 -24.49 -7.12 6.07
N ASP A 966 -23.71 -8.00 5.44
CA ASP A 966 -22.62 -8.75 6.07
C ASP A 966 -21.52 -7.83 6.63
N SER A 967 -21.37 -6.62 6.08
CA SER A 967 -20.38 -5.64 6.51
C SER A 967 -20.81 -4.77 7.70
N ILE A 968 -22.12 -4.45 7.82
CA ILE A 968 -22.61 -3.45 8.80
C ILE A 968 -23.51 -4.01 9.90
N ARG A 969 -24.28 -5.10 9.65
CA ARG A 969 -25.29 -5.59 10.61
C ARG A 969 -24.72 -6.00 11.95
N ARG A 970 -23.54 -6.64 11.96
CA ARG A 970 -22.87 -7.08 13.20
C ARG A 970 -22.56 -5.91 14.15
N TYR A 971 -22.38 -4.72 13.60
CA TYR A 971 -22.05 -3.51 14.34
C TYR A 971 -23.28 -2.69 14.73
N ALA A 972 -24.50 -3.18 14.42
CA ALA A 972 -25.76 -2.44 14.60
C ALA A 972 -25.76 -1.08 13.89
N ILE A 973 -25.11 -1.01 12.72
CA ILE A 973 -25.10 0.16 11.86
C ILE A 973 -26.25 0.03 10.87
N ASP A 974 -27.21 0.93 10.94
CA ASP A 974 -28.40 0.92 10.10
C ASP A 974 -28.79 2.31 9.57
N GLY A 975 -28.10 3.40 9.98
CA GLY A 975 -28.43 4.75 9.54
C GLY A 975 -29.72 5.33 10.15
N VAL A 976 -30.33 4.65 11.13
CA VAL A 976 -31.49 5.11 11.90
C VAL A 976 -31.03 5.51 13.30
N LYS A 977 -31.29 6.77 13.67
CA LYS A 977 -30.92 7.25 15.00
C LYS A 977 -31.93 6.73 16.04
N ASP A 978 -31.44 6.00 17.04
CA ASP A 978 -32.20 5.53 18.21
C ASP A 978 -33.37 4.55 17.88
N GLY A 979 -33.27 3.77 16.80
CA GLY A 979 -34.29 2.80 16.35
C GLY A 979 -33.76 1.90 15.23
N THR A 980 -34.63 1.12 14.57
CA THR A 980 -34.28 0.31 13.38
C THR A 980 -35.08 0.75 12.15
N ILE A 981 -34.76 0.18 10.99
CA ILE A 981 -35.55 0.41 9.76
C ILE A 981 -37.03 0.00 9.91
N ASP A 982 -37.35 -0.91 10.84
CA ASP A 982 -38.72 -1.37 11.12
C ASP A 982 -39.57 -0.28 11.80
N ASP A 983 -38.93 0.72 12.41
CA ASP A 983 -39.59 1.84 13.06
C ASP A 983 -40.06 2.92 12.07
N ILE A 984 -39.71 2.81 10.78
CA ILE A 984 -40.02 3.81 9.77
C ILE A 984 -41.44 3.58 9.21
N PRO A 985 -42.32 4.61 9.19
CA PRO A 985 -43.66 4.44 8.62
C PRO A 985 -43.64 4.03 7.14
N ILE A 986 -44.47 3.05 6.75
CA ILE A 986 -44.57 2.54 5.37
C ILE A 986 -44.76 3.66 4.32
N LYS A 987 -45.50 4.72 4.68
CA LYS A 987 -45.73 5.89 3.82
C LYS A 987 -44.45 6.66 3.46
N ASP A 988 -43.42 6.52 4.28
CA ASP A 988 -42.13 7.21 4.14
C ASP A 988 -41.09 6.27 3.49
N TRP A 989 -41.47 5.02 3.14
CA TRP A 989 -40.63 4.02 2.47
C TRP A 989 -40.50 4.28 0.95
N PRO A 990 -39.35 4.01 0.32
CA PRO A 990 -39.18 4.15 -1.13
C PRO A 990 -40.17 3.23 -1.87
N GLY A 991 -40.99 3.80 -2.75
CA GLY A 991 -42.04 3.04 -3.47
C GLY A 991 -43.43 3.03 -2.80
N GLY A 992 -43.58 3.59 -1.59
CA GLY A 992 -44.89 3.80 -0.94
C GLY A 992 -45.62 2.50 -0.56
N GLU A 993 -46.96 2.54 -0.53
CA GLU A 993 -47.82 1.41 -0.11
C GLU A 993 -47.68 0.15 -0.98
N ASP A 994 -47.15 0.27 -2.19
CA ASP A 994 -46.92 -0.84 -3.14
C ASP A 994 -45.58 -1.56 -2.90
N SER A 995 -44.72 -1.04 -2.01
CA SER A 995 -43.46 -1.67 -1.64
C SER A 995 -43.71 -2.75 -0.58
N THR A 996 -43.52 -4.02 -0.97
CA THR A 996 -43.62 -5.14 -0.02
C THR A 996 -42.44 -5.09 0.95
N VAL A 997 -42.66 -4.55 2.14
CA VAL A 997 -41.83 -4.84 3.31
C VAL A 997 -41.96 -6.34 3.58
N ALA A 998 -40.88 -7.09 3.43
CA ALA A 998 -40.88 -8.50 3.82
C ALA A 998 -40.82 -8.57 5.35
N SER A 999 -41.93 -9.01 5.94
CA SER A 999 -42.06 -9.41 7.35
C SER A 999 -41.10 -10.53 7.75
#